data_AF-C3ZSF8-F1
#
_entry.id   AF-C3ZSF8-F1
#
_cell.length_a   1.000
_cell.length_b   1.000
_cell.length_c   1.000
_cell.angle_alpha   90.00
_cell.angle_beta   90.00
_cell.angle_gamma   90.00
#
_symmetry.space_group_name_H-M   'P 1'
#
loop_
_entity.id
_entity.type
_entity.pdbx_description
1 polymer ?
#
loop_
_entity_poly.entity_id
_entity_poly.type
_entity_poly.pdbx_seq_one_letter_code
_entity_poly.pdbx_strand_id
1 'polypeptide(L)'
;SPRSPLINNCVTEELRFHHLHGRNATITNNGRTASRPNARGEFNDAIIMSNRALQDNELFEVVIEKMVDRWSGSIEAGLTAIRPDDLEFPNTMTDIDYDTWMLSGSAVMQDGSTIRNGYQLDLDTLTGGSRLGMMRTSNGEMHFFVNGVDQGVACTDVPPGIYAVIDLYGQCAQVSITSGSENSLINGDLQQFNFTSPLPGAIHRFHQNAGKNVALKNNSCTATRVRNFNHGLVLSSKPLRSDELFEIRIEQTSSRWSGSLQIGLSMLTPYEVTPTANLPPSAIDLRSKVTWVMSGSCIKRNGLMLKENYAPTLDRLEVGGRVGVKRCTDGTMHIVINGEDMGVAANSVPKDMYAVVDLYGRVEQVTVISSSFPDLTESDRPPSIKCTSLELVCMEFHWNHGKNVQLINDNMTACRTASYNQGIVVSRRPLPRMQLFQVLLLKKEINISLIGLTAIRPDDLEFPNTMTDIDYDTWMLSGSAVMQDGSTIRNGYQLDLDTLTGGSRLGMMRTSNGEMHFFVNGVDQGVACTDVPPGIYAVIDLYGQCAQVSITSGSENSLINGDLQQFNFTSPLPGAIHRFHQNAGKNVALKNNSCTATRVRNFNHGLVLSSKPLRSDELFEIRIEQTSSRWSGSLQIGLSMLTPYEVTPTANLPPSAIDLRSKVTWVMSGSCIKRNGLMLKENYAPTLDRLEVGGRVGVKRCTDGTMHIVINGEDMGVAANSVPKDMYAVVDLYGRVEQVTVISSSFPDLPESDRPPSISSTSTESLENWRGESFGCRDSDEIGKLVCMEFHWNHGKNVQLINDNMTACRTASYNQGIVVSRRPLPRMQLFQVRVDKLNPRWTSSLLIGVVGQAPDKLSFPLTAVGIKKSSWIIQGNALFNNSVKVREQYGPNLDSLHVGHLVGVMVDLNGCFHLFVNGVDQGVAAHDIPVPCYVVIDVYGQCEQITIIRDDMIENDNREKADMVDGMKESVVGSPPITPAVVRNCEYKNLCTRFKNCLGLPEGYFNPEPKYNLCYCETCHKLRGDEPYVKRGDPPRDYALPFGWSRFALRLPPRAEMMNVFEKWHVAFHGTSVAAIRKILDSGELLIPGNVQPVPDRDEHSNDDNKPQTADITQIFLSPTVKYAGHDAYAPRYKFIDPKTKTTHYATVAFQVCIRPGCYQTGPQTIGANEPIDPKFDNNEIEWFTKERGATVLYGLLIKIE
;
A
#
# COMPACT_ATOMS: atom_id res chain seq x y z
N SER A 1 -43.65 -48.84 -33.29
CA SER A 1 -42.19 -49.09 -33.34
C SER A 1 -41.47 -47.83 -33.81
N PRO A 2 -40.23 -47.58 -33.37
CA PRO A 2 -39.68 -46.22 -33.30
C PRO A 2 -39.04 -45.71 -34.58
N ARG A 3 -38.91 -44.38 -34.68
CA ARG A 3 -37.82 -43.68 -35.37
C ARG A 3 -37.13 -42.76 -34.37
N SER A 4 -35.81 -42.69 -34.43
CA SER A 4 -34.96 -41.92 -33.53
C SER A 4 -34.97 -40.41 -33.86
N PRO A 5 -34.82 -39.52 -32.86
CA PRO A 5 -34.54 -38.11 -33.11
C PRO A 5 -33.11 -37.90 -33.63
N LEU A 6 -32.88 -36.76 -34.27
CA LEU A 6 -31.56 -36.33 -34.76
C LEU A 6 -30.77 -35.64 -33.64
N ILE A 7 -29.45 -35.80 -33.64
CA ILE A 7 -28.52 -35.16 -32.71
C ILE A 7 -28.14 -33.78 -33.28
N ASN A 8 -28.30 -32.72 -32.48
CA ASN A 8 -27.72 -31.42 -32.78
C ASN A 8 -26.24 -31.41 -32.37
N ASN A 9 -25.33 -31.32 -33.33
CA ASN A 9 -23.92 -31.07 -33.04
C ASN A 9 -23.73 -29.63 -32.55
N CYS A 10 -23.54 -29.45 -31.25
CA CYS A 10 -23.05 -28.18 -30.70
C CYS A 10 -21.55 -28.06 -30.98
N VAL A 11 -21.10 -26.91 -31.47
CA VAL A 11 -19.66 -26.63 -31.62
C VAL A 11 -19.13 -26.20 -30.25
N THR A 12 -18.50 -27.12 -29.53
CA THR A 12 -17.84 -26.83 -28.25
C THR A 12 -16.69 -25.86 -28.45
N GLU A 13 -16.66 -24.76 -27.69
CA GLU A 13 -15.57 -23.80 -27.77
C GLU A 13 -14.24 -24.39 -27.32
N GLU A 14 -13.17 -23.99 -28.02
CA GLU A 14 -11.81 -24.43 -27.80
C GLU A 14 -11.24 -23.90 -26.48
N LEU A 15 -10.53 -24.75 -25.73
CA LEU A 15 -9.87 -24.36 -24.48
C LEU A 15 -8.74 -23.36 -24.74
N ARG A 16 -8.80 -22.25 -23.98
CA ARG A 16 -7.89 -21.11 -24.02
C ARG A 16 -7.71 -20.58 -22.60
N PHE A 17 -6.75 -19.68 -22.40
CA PHE A 17 -6.72 -18.84 -21.21
C PHE A 17 -7.78 -17.73 -21.31
N HIS A 18 -8.40 -17.38 -20.19
CA HIS A 18 -9.40 -16.30 -20.10
C HIS A 18 -8.75 -14.93 -20.26
N HIS A 19 -9.51 -13.95 -20.77
CA HIS A 19 -8.98 -12.61 -21.04
C HIS A 19 -8.65 -11.80 -19.77
N LEU A 20 -9.41 -12.00 -18.70
CA LEU A 20 -9.10 -11.48 -17.36
C LEU A 20 -8.03 -12.36 -16.70
N HIS A 21 -7.00 -11.72 -16.14
CA HIS A 21 -5.83 -12.38 -15.55
C HIS A 21 -5.11 -11.49 -14.52
N GLY A 22 -4.20 -12.07 -13.74
CA GLY A 22 -3.36 -11.38 -12.77
C GLY A 22 -2.51 -10.25 -13.37
N ARG A 23 -2.19 -9.26 -12.54
CA ARG A 23 -1.58 -7.97 -12.93
C ARG A 23 -0.25 -8.07 -13.70
N ASN A 24 0.53 -9.12 -13.47
CA ASN A 24 1.86 -9.32 -14.07
C ASN A 24 1.86 -10.44 -15.13
N ALA A 25 0.73 -11.14 -15.32
CA ALA A 25 0.52 -12.01 -16.46
C ALA A 25 0.27 -11.20 -17.75
N THR A 26 0.40 -11.85 -18.91
CA THR A 26 0.06 -11.33 -20.23
C THR A 26 -0.23 -12.49 -21.17
N ILE A 27 -1.42 -12.48 -21.77
CA ILE A 27 -1.90 -13.55 -22.66
C ILE A 27 -1.73 -13.16 -24.13
N THR A 28 -1.24 -14.11 -24.93
CA THR A 28 -0.88 -13.97 -26.33
C THR A 28 -1.34 -15.20 -27.13
N ASN A 29 -0.90 -15.34 -28.39
CA ASN A 29 -1.16 -16.53 -29.23
C ASN A 29 -2.65 -16.94 -29.28
N ASN A 30 -3.55 -15.98 -29.56
CA ASN A 30 -5.00 -16.19 -29.63
C ASN A 30 -5.62 -16.81 -28.36
N GLY A 31 -5.03 -16.55 -27.19
CA GLY A 31 -5.45 -17.12 -25.90
C GLY A 31 -4.75 -18.43 -25.53
N ARG A 32 -3.75 -18.90 -26.30
CA ARG A 32 -3.07 -20.19 -26.03
C ARG A 32 -1.74 -20.08 -25.29
N THR A 33 -1.14 -18.90 -25.19
CA THR A 33 0.15 -18.70 -24.53
C THR A 33 0.02 -17.61 -23.47
N ALA A 34 0.48 -17.89 -22.26
CA ALA A 34 0.51 -16.94 -21.15
C ALA A 34 1.95 -16.77 -20.65
N SER A 35 2.30 -15.54 -20.28
CA SER A 35 3.65 -15.17 -19.86
C SER A 35 3.64 -14.17 -18.72
N ARG A 36 4.74 -14.10 -17.98
CA ARG A 36 5.03 -13.05 -16.99
C ARG A 36 6.20 -12.21 -17.53
N PRO A 37 5.97 -11.11 -18.29
CA PRO A 37 7.01 -10.48 -19.11
C PRO A 37 8.24 -10.01 -18.33
N ASN A 38 8.06 -9.56 -17.08
CA ASN A 38 9.14 -9.15 -16.18
C ASN A 38 9.53 -10.25 -15.17
N ALA A 39 9.52 -11.54 -15.56
CA ALA A 39 9.84 -12.66 -14.67
C ALA A 39 11.21 -12.59 -13.94
N ARG A 40 12.15 -11.72 -14.35
CA ARG A 40 13.40 -11.47 -13.59
C ARG A 40 13.33 -10.29 -12.62
N GLY A 41 12.24 -9.52 -12.60
CA GLY A 41 11.99 -8.41 -11.67
C GLY A 41 10.80 -8.66 -10.72
N GLU A 42 9.79 -9.38 -11.19
CA GLU A 42 8.58 -9.79 -10.46
C GLU A 42 8.51 -11.33 -10.36
N PHE A 43 7.86 -11.86 -9.32
CA PHE A 43 7.77 -13.32 -9.07
C PHE A 43 6.34 -13.85 -8.81
N ASN A 44 5.31 -13.00 -8.90
CA ASN A 44 3.92 -13.31 -8.56
C ASN A 44 2.94 -12.31 -9.23
N ASP A 45 1.67 -12.26 -8.78
CA ASP A 45 0.53 -11.57 -9.40
C ASP A 45 0.25 -12.04 -10.84
N ALA A 46 0.54 -13.31 -11.17
CA ALA A 46 0.58 -13.79 -12.56
C ALA A 46 -0.36 -15.00 -12.82
N ILE A 47 -1.49 -15.00 -12.12
CA ILE A 47 -2.59 -15.97 -12.22
C ILE A 47 -3.27 -15.88 -13.59
N ILE A 48 -3.61 -17.03 -14.17
CA ILE A 48 -4.37 -17.21 -15.42
C ILE A 48 -5.39 -18.34 -15.26
N MET A 49 -6.56 -18.20 -15.87
CA MET A 49 -7.65 -19.20 -15.79
C MET A 49 -8.02 -19.75 -17.18
N SER A 50 -8.76 -20.86 -17.27
CA SER A 50 -9.39 -21.29 -18.54
C SER A 50 -10.52 -20.35 -18.96
N ASN A 51 -10.74 -20.19 -20.27
CA ASN A 51 -11.77 -19.32 -20.85
C ASN A 51 -13.21 -19.81 -20.58
N ARG A 52 -13.36 -21.09 -20.27
CA ARG A 52 -14.62 -21.72 -19.84
C ARG A 52 -14.34 -22.78 -18.78
N ALA A 53 -15.40 -23.26 -18.14
CA ALA A 53 -15.33 -24.44 -17.30
C ALA A 53 -14.85 -25.67 -18.09
N LEU A 54 -14.16 -26.58 -17.40
CA LEU A 54 -13.78 -27.89 -17.91
C LEU A 54 -15.01 -28.82 -17.92
N GLN A 55 -15.06 -29.71 -18.91
CA GLN A 55 -16.01 -30.83 -18.92
C GLN A 55 -15.44 -32.02 -18.12
N ASP A 56 -16.33 -32.92 -17.69
CA ASP A 56 -15.91 -34.09 -16.92
C ASP A 56 -15.03 -35.02 -17.77
N ASN A 57 -13.83 -35.29 -17.27
CA ASN A 57 -12.73 -35.99 -17.93
C ASN A 57 -12.09 -35.21 -19.10
N GLU A 58 -12.23 -33.89 -19.15
CA GLU A 58 -11.50 -33.01 -20.07
C GLU A 58 -10.15 -32.59 -19.47
N LEU A 59 -9.05 -32.94 -20.15
CA LEU A 59 -7.70 -32.61 -19.73
C LEU A 59 -7.30 -31.21 -20.19
N PHE A 60 -7.05 -30.30 -19.24
CA PHE A 60 -6.41 -29.01 -19.51
C PHE A 60 -4.89 -29.16 -19.33
N GLU A 61 -4.12 -29.20 -20.42
CA GLU A 61 -2.67 -29.46 -20.41
C GLU A 61 -1.86 -28.30 -21.03
N VAL A 62 -0.85 -27.84 -20.29
CA VAL A 62 0.09 -26.80 -20.72
C VAL A 62 1.53 -27.32 -20.76
N VAL A 63 2.37 -26.74 -21.60
CA VAL A 63 3.83 -26.91 -21.58
C VAL A 63 4.49 -25.68 -20.96
N ILE A 64 5.48 -25.88 -20.09
CA ILE A 64 6.31 -24.81 -19.53
C ILE A 64 7.35 -24.41 -20.58
N GLU A 65 7.14 -23.30 -21.27
CA GLU A 65 8.03 -22.83 -22.35
C GLU A 65 9.27 -22.11 -21.81
N LYS A 66 9.18 -21.48 -20.63
CA LYS A 66 10.24 -20.62 -20.11
C LYS A 66 10.28 -20.60 -18.58
N MET A 67 11.50 -20.67 -18.05
CA MET A 67 11.83 -20.56 -16.63
C MET A 67 12.84 -19.43 -16.41
N VAL A 68 12.99 -18.98 -15.16
CA VAL A 68 14.05 -18.07 -14.69
C VAL A 68 14.75 -18.64 -13.44
N ASP A 69 15.98 -18.22 -13.22
CA ASP A 69 16.92 -18.73 -12.21
C ASP A 69 17.00 -17.90 -10.91
N ARG A 70 16.14 -16.87 -10.78
CA ARG A 70 16.27 -15.85 -9.73
C ARG A 70 15.53 -16.18 -8.43
N TRP A 71 14.50 -17.01 -8.49
CA TRP A 71 13.48 -17.15 -7.44
C TRP A 71 13.40 -18.59 -6.92
N SER A 72 12.82 -18.76 -5.73
CA SER A 72 12.39 -20.05 -5.18
C SER A 72 10.92 -20.30 -5.48
N GLY A 73 10.50 -21.58 -5.54
CA GLY A 73 9.19 -21.98 -6.06
C GLY A 73 9.20 -22.04 -7.60
N SER A 74 8.41 -22.92 -8.19
CA SER A 74 8.40 -23.19 -9.63
C SER A 74 7.14 -22.66 -10.32
N ILE A 75 5.99 -23.25 -10.04
CA ILE A 75 4.67 -22.97 -10.64
C ILE A 75 3.60 -23.46 -9.66
N GLU A 76 2.44 -22.81 -9.63
CA GLU A 76 1.28 -23.28 -8.87
C GLU A 76 0.14 -23.57 -9.84
N ALA A 77 -0.65 -24.62 -9.60
CA ALA A 77 -1.66 -25.10 -10.56
C ALA A 77 -2.86 -25.72 -9.84
N GLY A 78 -4.07 -25.53 -10.36
CA GLY A 78 -5.28 -25.92 -9.64
C GLY A 78 -6.58 -25.76 -10.41
N LEU A 79 -7.70 -25.92 -9.70
CA LEU A 79 -9.07 -25.80 -10.20
C LEU A 79 -9.88 -24.89 -9.26
N THR A 80 -10.86 -24.14 -9.77
CA THR A 80 -11.74 -23.28 -8.94
C THR A 80 -13.17 -23.24 -9.47
N ALA A 81 -14.16 -23.10 -8.60
CA ALA A 81 -15.56 -22.89 -8.98
C ALA A 81 -15.91 -21.40 -9.18
N ILE A 82 -15.02 -20.48 -8.77
CA ILE A 82 -15.15 -19.05 -9.01
C ILE A 82 -15.02 -18.81 -10.52
N ARG A 83 -15.90 -17.97 -11.08
CA ARG A 83 -15.82 -17.60 -12.50
C ARG A 83 -14.73 -16.55 -12.71
N PRO A 84 -14.02 -16.56 -13.86
CA PRO A 84 -13.03 -15.54 -14.19
C PRO A 84 -13.53 -14.09 -14.16
N ASP A 85 -14.84 -13.87 -14.37
CA ASP A 85 -15.49 -12.54 -14.33
C ASP A 85 -15.90 -12.10 -12.92
N ASP A 86 -16.06 -13.06 -11.99
CA ASP A 86 -16.44 -12.82 -10.59
C ASP A 86 -15.20 -12.81 -9.64
N LEU A 87 -13.99 -13.07 -10.17
CA LEU A 87 -12.75 -13.19 -9.41
C LEU A 87 -11.95 -11.88 -9.35
N GLU A 88 -11.80 -11.31 -8.14
CA GLU A 88 -10.76 -10.31 -7.87
C GLU A 88 -9.40 -11.02 -7.70
N PHE A 89 -8.57 -11.00 -8.76
CA PHE A 89 -7.28 -11.73 -8.80
C PHE A 89 -6.31 -11.34 -7.66
N PRO A 90 -5.92 -12.27 -6.77
CA PRO A 90 -4.98 -12.03 -5.67
C PRO A 90 -3.49 -12.06 -6.11
N ASN A 91 -2.58 -12.01 -5.12
CA ASN A 91 -1.13 -12.00 -5.34
C ASN A 91 -0.58 -13.41 -5.65
N THR A 92 -1.18 -14.45 -5.05
CA THR A 92 -1.13 -15.87 -5.48
C THR A 92 -2.53 -16.47 -5.37
N MET A 93 -2.87 -17.41 -6.24
CA MET A 93 -4.16 -18.14 -6.18
C MET A 93 -4.33 -18.94 -4.88
N THR A 94 -3.24 -19.17 -4.11
CA THR A 94 -3.29 -19.78 -2.77
C THR A 94 -3.80 -18.85 -1.67
N ASP A 95 -3.94 -17.54 -1.92
CA ASP A 95 -4.49 -16.56 -0.96
C ASP A 95 -6.04 -16.65 -0.81
N ILE A 96 -6.74 -17.43 -1.64
CA ILE A 96 -8.23 -17.49 -1.68
C ILE A 96 -8.76 -18.54 -0.69
N ASP A 97 -9.65 -18.13 0.22
CA ASP A 97 -10.23 -18.96 1.28
C ASP A 97 -11.62 -19.56 0.95
N TYR A 98 -11.95 -19.71 -0.33
CA TYR A 98 -13.19 -20.36 -0.82
C TYR A 98 -13.09 -20.90 -2.25
N ASP A 99 -13.91 -21.93 -2.53
CA ASP A 99 -14.21 -22.52 -3.85
C ASP A 99 -12.99 -22.89 -4.72
N THR A 100 -11.83 -23.18 -4.13
CA THR A 100 -10.54 -23.23 -4.86
C THR A 100 -9.61 -24.33 -4.37
N TRP A 101 -9.12 -25.18 -5.30
CA TRP A 101 -8.20 -26.29 -5.06
C TRP A 101 -6.87 -26.06 -5.80
N MET A 102 -5.75 -26.00 -5.08
CA MET A 102 -4.42 -25.72 -5.65
C MET A 102 -3.41 -26.80 -5.29
N LEU A 103 -2.39 -26.98 -6.13
CA LEU A 103 -1.14 -27.64 -5.82
C LEU A 103 -0.02 -26.59 -5.84
N SER A 104 0.76 -26.53 -4.76
CA SER A 104 1.95 -25.70 -4.62
C SER A 104 3.09 -26.58 -4.08
N GLY A 105 4.20 -26.67 -4.80
CA GLY A 105 5.20 -27.73 -4.58
C GLY A 105 4.53 -29.11 -4.60
N SER A 106 4.65 -29.88 -3.51
CA SER A 106 3.96 -31.16 -3.26
C SER A 106 2.79 -31.08 -2.25
N ALA A 107 2.29 -29.87 -1.97
CA ALA A 107 1.17 -29.62 -1.06
C ALA A 107 -0.13 -29.35 -1.83
N VAL A 108 -1.14 -30.22 -1.68
CA VAL A 108 -2.50 -29.97 -2.16
C VAL A 108 -3.24 -29.13 -1.11
N MET A 109 -3.80 -28.04 -1.57
CA MET A 109 -4.53 -27.03 -0.80
C MET A 109 -5.96 -26.95 -1.30
N GLN A 110 -6.88 -26.68 -0.38
CA GLN A 110 -8.24 -26.26 -0.66
C GLN A 110 -8.51 -25.03 0.20
N ASP A 111 -9.11 -23.98 -0.37
CA ASP A 111 -9.61 -22.82 0.37
C ASP A 111 -8.52 -22.23 1.29
N GLY A 112 -7.37 -21.89 0.69
CA GLY A 112 -6.16 -21.37 1.35
C GLY A 112 -5.45 -22.34 2.28
N SER A 113 -6.00 -23.54 2.49
CA SER A 113 -5.64 -24.46 3.56
C SER A 113 -5.04 -25.75 3.03
N THR A 114 -3.86 -26.17 3.50
CA THR A 114 -3.23 -27.42 3.06
C THR A 114 -4.00 -28.64 3.57
N ILE A 115 -4.69 -29.33 2.66
CA ILE A 115 -5.44 -30.57 2.95
C ILE A 115 -4.57 -31.83 2.85
N ARG A 116 -3.46 -31.79 2.11
CA ARG A 116 -2.53 -32.91 1.95
C ARG A 116 -1.11 -32.44 1.65
N ASN A 117 -0.13 -32.97 2.38
CA ASN A 117 1.29 -32.79 2.10
C ASN A 117 1.87 -34.08 1.50
N GLY A 118 2.90 -33.96 0.65
CA GLY A 118 3.54 -35.13 0.03
C GLY A 118 2.65 -35.83 -1.00
N TYR A 119 2.00 -35.05 -1.87
CA TYR A 119 1.44 -35.59 -3.10
C TYR A 119 2.56 -36.12 -4.03
N GLN A 120 2.23 -37.02 -4.96
CA GLN A 120 3.24 -37.72 -5.78
C GLN A 120 3.96 -36.77 -6.74
N LEU A 121 3.26 -35.72 -7.18
CA LEU A 121 3.84 -34.61 -7.92
C LEU A 121 4.33 -33.52 -6.97
N ASP A 122 5.58 -33.11 -7.17
CA ASP A 122 6.12 -31.85 -6.65
C ASP A 122 6.38 -30.89 -7.81
N LEU A 123 5.62 -29.79 -7.89
CA LEU A 123 5.74 -28.79 -8.95
C LEU A 123 7.12 -28.10 -8.97
N ASP A 124 7.84 -28.08 -7.85
CA ASP A 124 9.20 -27.53 -7.77
C ASP A 124 10.26 -28.39 -8.48
N THR A 125 9.90 -29.61 -8.90
CA THR A 125 10.75 -30.49 -9.73
C THR A 125 10.58 -30.29 -11.24
N LEU A 126 9.56 -29.54 -11.67
CA LEU A 126 9.29 -29.32 -13.10
C LEU A 126 10.34 -28.41 -13.74
N THR A 127 10.60 -28.63 -15.03
CA THR A 127 11.61 -27.89 -15.82
C THR A 127 11.05 -27.41 -17.16
N GLY A 128 11.73 -26.49 -17.84
CA GLY A 128 11.32 -26.03 -19.17
C GLY A 128 11.21 -27.20 -20.17
N GLY A 129 10.08 -27.30 -20.86
CA GLY A 129 9.68 -28.44 -21.69
C GLY A 129 8.75 -29.46 -21.00
N SER A 130 8.58 -29.39 -19.67
CA SER A 130 7.62 -30.24 -18.95
C SER A 130 6.19 -29.86 -19.33
N ARG A 131 5.34 -30.87 -19.56
CA ARG A 131 3.89 -30.70 -19.74
C ARG A 131 3.18 -30.99 -18.42
N LEU A 132 2.34 -30.07 -17.96
CA LEU A 132 1.54 -30.16 -16.75
C LEU A 132 0.06 -30.12 -17.15
N GLY A 133 -0.66 -31.18 -16.79
CA GLY A 133 -2.09 -31.32 -17.03
C GLY A 133 -2.90 -31.38 -15.74
N MET A 134 -4.16 -30.95 -15.82
CA MET A 134 -5.15 -31.02 -14.74
C MET A 134 -6.51 -31.44 -15.30
N MET A 135 -7.25 -32.24 -14.53
CA MET A 135 -8.52 -32.82 -14.97
C MET A 135 -9.44 -33.05 -13.76
N ARG A 136 -10.74 -32.76 -13.94
CA ARG A 136 -11.82 -33.25 -13.06
C ARG A 136 -12.40 -34.53 -13.65
N THR A 137 -12.52 -35.60 -12.88
CA THR A 137 -13.23 -36.81 -13.31
C THR A 137 -14.74 -36.69 -13.12
N SER A 138 -15.52 -37.54 -13.78
CA SER A 138 -16.99 -37.56 -13.62
C SER A 138 -17.48 -38.00 -12.23
N ASN A 139 -16.62 -38.58 -11.40
CA ASN A 139 -16.89 -38.86 -9.98
C ASN A 139 -16.39 -37.76 -9.02
N GLY A 140 -15.92 -36.62 -9.54
CA GLY A 140 -15.50 -35.46 -8.73
C GLY A 140 -14.11 -35.55 -8.12
N GLU A 141 -13.24 -36.40 -8.67
CA GLU A 141 -11.83 -36.49 -8.28
C GLU A 141 -10.99 -35.54 -9.14
N MET A 142 -9.98 -34.92 -8.53
CA MET A 142 -9.04 -34.04 -9.20
C MET A 142 -7.71 -34.77 -9.43
N HIS A 143 -7.26 -34.79 -10.68
CA HIS A 143 -6.01 -35.45 -11.10
C HIS A 143 -5.05 -34.45 -11.73
N PHE A 144 -3.76 -34.60 -11.42
CA PHE A 144 -2.67 -33.95 -12.16
C PHE A 144 -1.97 -34.94 -13.08
N PHE A 145 -1.48 -34.44 -14.20
CA PHE A 145 -0.73 -35.20 -15.19
C PHE A 145 0.63 -34.54 -15.44
N VAL A 146 1.69 -35.33 -15.57
CA VAL A 146 2.99 -34.84 -16.03
C VAL A 146 3.41 -35.60 -17.28
N ASN A 147 3.67 -34.87 -18.37
CA ASN A 147 4.02 -35.44 -19.67
C ASN A 147 3.02 -36.53 -20.15
N GLY A 148 1.73 -36.34 -19.87
CA GLY A 148 0.65 -37.30 -20.15
C GLY A 148 0.49 -38.46 -19.16
N VAL A 149 1.27 -38.52 -18.07
CA VAL A 149 1.19 -39.57 -17.03
C VAL A 149 0.40 -39.07 -15.82
N ASP A 150 -0.71 -39.74 -15.49
CA ASP A 150 -1.52 -39.49 -14.30
C ASP A 150 -0.70 -39.66 -13.00
N GLN A 151 -0.81 -38.71 -12.08
CA GLN A 151 -0.16 -38.70 -10.75
C GLN A 151 -1.12 -39.16 -9.63
N GLY A 152 -2.34 -39.56 -10.00
CA GLY A 152 -3.40 -40.08 -9.13
C GLY A 152 -4.21 -38.98 -8.45
N VAL A 153 -5.29 -39.38 -7.77
CA VAL A 153 -6.22 -38.48 -7.05
C VAL A 153 -5.45 -37.54 -6.13
N ALA A 154 -5.60 -36.23 -6.34
CA ALA A 154 -5.08 -35.17 -5.48
C ALA A 154 -6.05 -34.92 -4.31
N CYS A 155 -7.32 -34.64 -4.64
CA CYS A 155 -8.47 -34.50 -3.75
C CYS A 155 -9.77 -35.05 -4.41
N THR A 156 -10.83 -35.20 -3.61
CA THR A 156 -12.15 -35.68 -3.99
C THR A 156 -13.20 -34.57 -3.85
N ASP A 157 -14.46 -34.87 -4.22
CA ASP A 157 -15.64 -34.04 -3.97
C ASP A 157 -15.64 -32.65 -4.67
N VAL A 158 -14.79 -32.48 -5.68
CA VAL A 158 -14.68 -31.24 -6.47
C VAL A 158 -15.95 -31.06 -7.34
N PRO A 159 -16.63 -29.90 -7.30
CA PRO A 159 -17.90 -29.67 -7.99
C PRO A 159 -17.74 -29.62 -9.53
N PRO A 160 -18.81 -29.90 -10.30
CA PRO A 160 -18.80 -29.71 -11.75
C PRO A 160 -18.90 -28.22 -12.12
N GLY A 161 -18.48 -27.85 -13.33
CA GLY A 161 -18.54 -26.46 -13.81
C GLY A 161 -17.37 -25.57 -13.37
N ILE A 162 -16.30 -26.18 -12.88
CA ILE A 162 -15.05 -25.53 -12.45
C ILE A 162 -14.11 -25.16 -13.60
N TYR A 163 -13.26 -24.17 -13.37
CA TYR A 163 -12.26 -23.63 -14.29
C TYR A 163 -10.86 -24.13 -13.91
N ALA A 164 -9.99 -24.30 -14.91
CA ALA A 164 -8.56 -24.49 -14.68
C ALA A 164 -7.92 -23.17 -14.23
N VAL A 165 -6.92 -23.23 -13.36
CA VAL A 165 -6.12 -22.07 -12.94
C VAL A 165 -4.64 -22.43 -12.79
N ILE A 166 -3.77 -21.53 -13.20
CA ILE A 166 -2.31 -21.60 -13.06
C ILE A 166 -1.83 -20.26 -12.51
N ASP A 167 -0.88 -20.27 -11.59
CA ASP A 167 -0.08 -19.09 -11.28
C ASP A 167 1.32 -19.24 -11.87
N LEU A 168 1.73 -18.24 -12.66
CA LEU A 168 3.11 -18.08 -13.10
C LEU A 168 3.95 -17.49 -11.97
N TYR A 169 3.97 -18.19 -10.84
CA TYR A 169 4.74 -17.89 -9.63
C TYR A 169 6.24 -18.18 -9.83
N GLY A 170 7.09 -17.74 -8.91
CA GLY A 170 8.44 -18.27 -8.71
C GLY A 170 9.29 -18.26 -9.98
N GLN A 171 9.80 -19.43 -10.38
CA GLN A 171 10.67 -19.61 -11.54
C GLN A 171 9.91 -19.67 -12.88
N CYS A 172 8.63 -20.05 -12.92
CA CYS A 172 7.88 -20.12 -14.18
C CYS A 172 7.71 -18.73 -14.81
N ALA A 173 7.91 -18.63 -16.12
CA ALA A 173 7.85 -17.35 -16.84
C ALA A 173 6.94 -17.38 -18.07
N GLN A 174 6.63 -18.55 -18.62
CA GLN A 174 5.78 -18.71 -19.79
C GLN A 174 5.25 -20.14 -19.92
N VAL A 175 3.96 -20.27 -20.25
CA VAL A 175 3.28 -21.55 -20.52
C VAL A 175 2.41 -21.45 -21.77
N SER A 176 2.23 -22.56 -22.49
CA SER A 176 1.28 -22.66 -23.61
C SER A 176 0.38 -23.89 -23.50
N ILE A 177 -0.91 -23.75 -23.81
CA ILE A 177 -1.85 -24.87 -23.92
C ILE A 177 -1.45 -25.76 -25.09
N THR A 178 -1.23 -27.04 -24.83
CA THR A 178 -0.81 -28.00 -25.86
C THR A 178 -2.02 -28.54 -26.61
N SER A 179 -2.11 -28.29 -27.92
CA SER A 179 -3.16 -28.86 -28.77
C SER A 179 -2.98 -30.37 -28.93
N GLY A 180 -3.99 -31.14 -28.54
CA GLY A 180 -3.98 -32.61 -28.51
C GLY A 180 -4.02 -33.29 -29.88
N SER A 181 -2.97 -33.12 -30.70
CA SER A 181 -2.77 -33.88 -31.94
C SER A 181 -1.34 -33.81 -32.47
N GLU A 182 -0.38 -34.47 -31.79
CA GLU A 182 0.90 -34.84 -32.42
C GLU A 182 1.06 -36.35 -32.45
N ASN A 183 1.20 -36.90 -33.66
CA ASN A 183 1.63 -38.26 -33.87
C ASN A 183 2.37 -38.36 -35.20
N SER A 184 3.70 -38.39 -35.14
CA SER A 184 4.66 -38.65 -36.25
C SER A 184 4.77 -37.59 -37.36
N LEU A 185 5.88 -36.83 -37.40
CA LEU A 185 7.05 -37.15 -38.24
C LEU A 185 8.22 -36.15 -38.04
N ILE A 186 9.38 -36.44 -38.64
CA ILE A 186 10.71 -35.89 -38.27
C ILE A 186 11.31 -35.00 -39.38
N ASN A 187 12.04 -33.95 -38.97
CA ASN A 187 12.94 -33.05 -39.73
C ASN A 187 12.31 -32.07 -40.76
N GLY A 188 12.82 -30.83 -40.77
CA GLY A 188 12.55 -29.81 -41.80
C GLY A 188 13.03 -28.40 -41.42
N ASP A 189 14.14 -27.95 -42.04
CA ASP A 189 14.90 -26.72 -41.82
C ASP A 189 14.19 -25.41 -41.36
N LEU A 190 14.91 -24.63 -40.55
CA LEU A 190 14.61 -23.22 -40.25
C LEU A 190 14.72 -22.33 -41.50
N GLN A 191 13.60 -21.79 -42.00
CA GLN A 191 13.60 -20.59 -42.85
C GLN A 191 12.56 -19.55 -42.44
N GLN A 192 12.95 -18.28 -42.52
CA GLN A 192 12.09 -17.13 -42.22
C GLN A 192 11.09 -16.89 -43.36
N PHE A 193 9.81 -16.73 -43.02
CA PHE A 193 8.81 -16.21 -43.94
C PHE A 193 8.44 -14.76 -43.61
N ASN A 194 8.89 -13.83 -44.46
CA ASN A 194 8.41 -12.45 -44.47
C ASN A 194 7.03 -12.38 -45.14
N PHE A 195 6.04 -11.78 -44.48
CA PHE A 195 4.76 -11.46 -45.11
C PHE A 195 4.67 -9.97 -45.46
N THR A 196 4.77 -9.66 -46.76
CA THR A 196 4.63 -8.29 -47.29
C THR A 196 3.66 -8.25 -48.48
N SER A 197 2.36 -8.15 -48.20
CA SER A 197 1.32 -7.82 -49.18
C SER A 197 0.11 -7.16 -48.48
N PRO A 198 -0.56 -6.16 -49.09
CA PRO A 198 -1.55 -5.33 -48.40
C PRO A 198 -2.94 -5.99 -48.31
N LEU A 199 -3.65 -5.75 -47.19
CA LEU A 199 -5.05 -6.14 -47.00
C LEU A 199 -6.01 -5.26 -47.83
N PRO A 200 -6.86 -5.83 -48.70
CA PRO A 200 -8.04 -5.14 -49.24
C PRO A 200 -9.15 -5.09 -48.18
N GLY A 201 -9.83 -3.95 -48.01
CA GLY A 201 -11.04 -3.84 -47.17
C GLY A 201 -11.00 -2.86 -46.01
N ALA A 202 -9.86 -2.23 -45.71
CA ALA A 202 -9.77 -1.22 -44.65
C ALA A 202 -10.63 0.03 -44.97
N ILE A 203 -11.60 0.35 -44.12
CA ILE A 203 -12.50 1.52 -44.28
C ILE A 203 -11.80 2.85 -43.96
N HIS A 204 -10.71 2.78 -43.19
CA HIS A 204 -9.96 3.91 -42.68
C HIS A 204 -8.51 3.91 -43.19
N ARG A 205 -7.93 5.12 -43.25
CA ARG A 205 -6.53 5.38 -43.61
C ARG A 205 -6.02 6.53 -42.76
N PHE A 206 -4.70 6.65 -42.63
CA PHE A 206 -4.06 7.89 -42.17
C PHE A 206 -4.10 8.95 -43.29
N HIS A 207 -4.17 10.22 -42.91
CA HIS A 207 -4.01 11.33 -43.86
C HIS A 207 -2.53 11.53 -44.23
N GLN A 208 -2.27 12.03 -45.44
CA GLN A 208 -0.89 12.25 -45.93
C GLN A 208 -0.12 13.33 -45.15
N ASN A 209 -0.84 14.31 -44.59
CA ASN A 209 -0.25 15.35 -43.75
C ASN A 209 -0.02 14.80 -42.34
N ALA A 210 1.24 14.51 -42.02
CA ALA A 210 1.69 13.85 -40.81
C ALA A 210 2.87 14.59 -40.14
N GLY A 211 3.23 14.19 -38.92
CA GLY A 211 4.39 14.71 -38.20
C GLY A 211 5.70 14.44 -38.94
N LYS A 212 6.66 15.36 -38.83
CA LYS A 212 7.92 15.38 -39.60
C LYS A 212 8.81 14.12 -39.49
N ASN A 213 8.54 13.26 -38.51
CA ASN A 213 9.26 12.01 -38.28
C ASN A 213 8.47 10.76 -38.74
N VAL A 214 7.33 10.91 -39.42
CA VAL A 214 6.49 9.80 -39.90
C VAL A 214 6.67 9.57 -41.40
N ALA A 215 6.76 8.30 -41.80
CA ALA A 215 6.60 7.83 -43.17
C ALA A 215 5.38 6.91 -43.27
N LEU A 216 4.51 7.17 -44.25
CA LEU A 216 3.32 6.34 -44.52
C LEU A 216 3.63 5.29 -45.58
N LYS A 217 3.03 4.11 -45.42
CA LYS A 217 3.17 2.94 -46.30
C LYS A 217 1.80 2.29 -46.54
N ASN A 218 1.73 1.31 -47.44
CA ASN A 218 0.53 0.50 -47.71
C ASN A 218 -0.72 1.36 -48.00
N ASN A 219 -0.61 2.28 -48.97
CA ASN A 219 -1.68 3.23 -49.33
C ASN A 219 -2.24 4.02 -48.13
N SER A 220 -1.34 4.49 -47.27
CA SER A 220 -1.60 5.18 -46.00
C SER A 220 -2.37 4.38 -44.95
N CYS A 221 -2.44 3.05 -45.06
CA CYS A 221 -2.93 2.20 -43.96
C CYS A 221 -1.86 1.97 -42.88
N THR A 222 -0.57 2.07 -43.19
CA THR A 222 0.53 1.86 -42.22
C THR A 222 1.30 3.15 -41.98
N ALA A 223 1.52 3.52 -40.72
CA ALA A 223 2.35 4.65 -40.31
C ALA A 223 3.61 4.16 -39.58
N THR A 224 4.78 4.71 -39.94
CA THR A 224 6.09 4.34 -39.38
C THR A 224 6.82 5.59 -38.89
N ARG A 225 7.24 5.66 -37.63
CA ARG A 225 8.19 6.70 -37.17
C ARG A 225 9.60 6.32 -37.61
N VAL A 226 10.27 7.21 -38.34
CA VAL A 226 11.59 6.96 -38.94
C VAL A 226 12.77 7.62 -38.23
N ARG A 227 12.52 8.59 -37.33
CA ARG A 227 13.57 9.33 -36.57
C ARG A 227 13.07 9.77 -35.19
N ASN A 228 13.98 9.81 -34.21
CA ASN A 228 13.73 10.21 -32.81
C ASN A 228 12.55 9.46 -32.15
N PHE A 229 12.11 9.87 -30.95
CA PHE A 229 11.00 9.27 -30.21
C PHE A 229 9.68 10.06 -30.29
N ASN A 230 9.67 11.21 -30.98
CA ASN A 230 8.60 12.21 -30.95
C ASN A 230 8.31 12.80 -32.35
N HIS A 231 7.32 13.70 -32.44
CA HIS A 231 6.69 14.13 -33.69
C HIS A 231 6.14 12.95 -34.52
N GLY A 232 5.56 11.96 -33.86
CA GLY A 232 4.99 10.75 -34.46
C GLY A 232 3.53 10.89 -34.89
N LEU A 233 2.99 12.12 -34.88
CA LEU A 233 1.58 12.44 -35.09
C LEU A 233 1.05 12.06 -36.48
N VAL A 234 -0.11 11.41 -36.51
CA VAL A 234 -0.96 11.16 -37.68
C VAL A 234 -2.44 11.37 -37.33
N LEU A 235 -3.24 11.71 -38.33
CA LEU A 235 -4.69 11.86 -38.25
C LEU A 235 -5.38 10.85 -39.18
N SER A 236 -6.63 10.49 -38.91
CA SER A 236 -7.46 9.77 -39.89
C SER A 236 -7.70 10.60 -41.15
N SER A 237 -7.86 9.96 -42.31
CA SER A 237 -8.10 10.64 -43.59
C SER A 237 -9.52 11.21 -43.74
N LYS A 238 -10.41 10.90 -42.79
CA LYS A 238 -11.83 11.28 -42.71
C LYS A 238 -12.20 11.43 -41.23
N PRO A 239 -13.22 12.24 -40.88
CA PRO A 239 -13.78 12.21 -39.54
C PRO A 239 -14.51 10.89 -39.32
N LEU A 240 -14.62 10.47 -38.05
CA LEU A 240 -15.38 9.29 -37.65
C LEU A 240 -16.87 9.63 -37.54
N ARG A 241 -17.72 8.71 -38.00
CA ARG A 241 -19.15 8.68 -37.72
C ARG A 241 -19.38 8.32 -36.24
N SER A 242 -20.63 8.42 -35.79
CA SER A 242 -20.97 7.88 -34.47
C SER A 242 -20.93 6.35 -34.48
N ASP A 243 -20.42 5.78 -33.40
CA ASP A 243 -20.19 4.34 -33.17
C ASP A 243 -19.19 3.67 -34.15
N GLU A 244 -18.55 4.44 -35.04
CA GLU A 244 -17.50 3.97 -35.93
C GLU A 244 -16.16 3.85 -35.19
N LEU A 245 -15.53 2.67 -35.28
CA LEU A 245 -14.30 2.33 -34.57
C LEU A 245 -13.06 2.49 -35.47
N PHE A 246 -12.16 3.40 -35.10
CA PHE A 246 -10.83 3.51 -35.67
C PHE A 246 -9.85 2.65 -34.85
N GLU A 247 -9.50 1.46 -35.36
CA GLU A 247 -8.60 0.49 -34.71
C GLU A 247 -7.27 0.38 -35.47
N ILE A 248 -6.17 0.36 -34.72
CA ILE A 248 -4.80 0.15 -35.19
C ILE A 248 -4.18 -1.07 -34.51
N ARG A 249 -3.35 -1.80 -35.26
CA ARG A 249 -2.46 -2.86 -34.77
C ARG A 249 -1.03 -2.36 -34.75
N ILE A 250 -0.25 -2.74 -33.74
CA ILE A 250 1.18 -2.43 -33.64
C ILE A 250 1.98 -3.44 -34.46
N GLU A 251 2.79 -2.96 -35.40
CA GLU A 251 3.66 -3.79 -36.24
C GLU A 251 5.12 -3.77 -35.75
N GLN A 252 5.56 -2.69 -35.10
CA GLN A 252 6.95 -2.56 -34.64
C GLN A 252 7.07 -1.72 -33.36
N THR A 253 7.89 -2.22 -32.42
CA THR A 253 8.32 -1.48 -31.22
C THR A 253 9.85 -1.50 -31.10
N SER A 254 10.40 -0.62 -30.25
CA SER A 254 11.81 -0.28 -30.21
C SER A 254 12.28 -0.03 -28.77
N SER A 255 13.16 -0.90 -28.28
CA SER A 255 13.72 -0.84 -26.92
C SER A 255 14.65 0.34 -26.65
N ARG A 256 14.89 1.20 -27.65
CA ARG A 256 15.74 2.41 -27.54
C ARG A 256 15.04 3.59 -26.86
N TRP A 257 13.72 3.51 -26.66
CA TRP A 257 12.89 4.63 -26.24
C TRP A 257 11.86 4.19 -25.18
N SER A 258 11.52 5.09 -24.27
CA SER A 258 10.54 4.88 -23.20
C SER A 258 9.23 5.67 -23.44
N GLY A 259 8.16 5.28 -22.72
CA GLY A 259 6.79 5.68 -23.04
C GLY A 259 6.24 4.93 -24.26
N SER A 260 4.98 5.16 -24.63
CA SER A 260 4.32 4.46 -25.73
C SER A 260 3.40 5.37 -26.55
N LEU A 261 2.68 4.78 -27.52
CA LEU A 261 1.76 5.48 -28.39
C LEU A 261 0.68 6.22 -27.60
N GLN A 262 0.15 7.28 -28.21
CA GLN A 262 -1.00 8.01 -27.70
C GLN A 262 -2.10 7.97 -28.76
N ILE A 263 -3.36 7.85 -28.36
CA ILE A 263 -4.50 7.72 -29.27
C ILE A 263 -5.74 8.44 -28.73
N GLY A 264 -6.57 8.98 -29.62
CA GLY A 264 -7.84 9.61 -29.24
C GLY A 264 -8.51 10.35 -30.40
N LEU A 265 -9.25 11.42 -30.07
CA LEU A 265 -10.06 12.19 -31.01
C LEU A 265 -9.68 13.69 -31.00
N SER A 266 -9.59 14.32 -32.17
CA SER A 266 -9.30 15.75 -32.33
C SER A 266 -10.27 16.45 -33.28
N MET A 267 -10.55 17.73 -33.00
CA MET A 267 -11.17 18.69 -33.93
C MET A 267 -10.15 19.34 -34.90
N LEU A 268 -8.87 18.96 -34.85
CA LEU A 268 -7.89 19.38 -35.85
C LEU A 268 -8.13 18.62 -37.15
N THR A 269 -8.52 19.34 -38.20
CA THR A 269 -8.73 18.72 -39.50
C THR A 269 -7.38 18.47 -40.20
N PRO A 270 -7.22 17.38 -40.97
CA PRO A 270 -5.96 17.09 -41.66
C PRO A 270 -5.60 18.11 -42.76
N TYR A 271 -6.56 18.94 -43.18
CA TYR A 271 -6.38 20.02 -44.15
C TYR A 271 -5.80 21.30 -43.51
N GLU A 272 -6.01 21.51 -42.21
CA GLU A 272 -5.37 22.59 -41.44
C GLU A 272 -3.89 22.28 -41.13
N VAL A 273 -3.47 21.02 -41.30
CA VAL A 273 -2.07 20.60 -41.22
C VAL A 273 -1.39 20.81 -42.56
N THR A 274 -0.79 21.98 -42.80
CA THR A 274 0.07 22.19 -43.97
C THR A 274 1.48 21.61 -43.75
N PRO A 275 2.28 21.36 -44.80
CA PRO A 275 3.70 20.98 -44.65
C PRO A 275 4.58 22.02 -43.94
N THR A 276 4.08 23.24 -43.75
CA THR A 276 4.72 24.33 -43.00
C THR A 276 4.13 24.54 -41.61
N ALA A 277 3.00 23.90 -41.28
CA ALA A 277 2.41 23.93 -39.96
C ALA A 277 3.17 22.97 -39.04
N ASN A 278 3.87 23.53 -38.06
CA ASN A 278 4.58 22.74 -37.06
C ASN A 278 3.58 21.99 -36.16
N LEU A 279 3.20 20.76 -36.55
CA LEU A 279 2.62 19.80 -35.62
C LEU A 279 3.56 19.66 -34.41
N PRO A 280 3.01 19.72 -33.18
CA PRO A 280 3.82 19.77 -31.98
C PRO A 280 4.57 18.44 -31.74
N PRO A 281 5.48 18.39 -30.74
CA PRO A 281 6.25 17.17 -30.45
C PRO A 281 5.40 15.95 -30.07
N SER A 282 4.21 16.14 -29.51
CA SER A 282 3.33 15.03 -29.12
C SER A 282 1.84 15.39 -29.14
N ALA A 283 0.93 14.41 -29.12
CA ALA A 283 -0.52 14.66 -29.12
C ALA A 283 -1.02 15.42 -27.87
N ILE A 284 -0.39 15.23 -26.72
CA ILE A 284 -0.67 16.03 -25.50
C ILE A 284 -0.40 17.54 -25.66
N ASP A 285 0.40 17.94 -26.66
CA ASP A 285 0.71 19.34 -26.94
C ASP A 285 -0.26 19.98 -27.97
N LEU A 286 -1.23 19.23 -28.49
CA LEU A 286 -2.28 19.74 -29.38
C LEU A 286 -3.29 20.60 -28.61
N ARG A 287 -2.96 21.89 -28.44
CA ARG A 287 -3.78 22.89 -27.73
C ARG A 287 -4.60 23.82 -28.65
N SER A 288 -4.34 23.81 -29.95
CA SER A 288 -4.98 24.70 -30.94
C SER A 288 -6.43 24.32 -31.27
N LYS A 289 -6.81 23.07 -31.03
CA LYS A 289 -8.13 22.47 -31.33
C LYS A 289 -8.50 21.50 -30.22
N VAL A 290 -9.80 21.33 -29.94
CA VAL A 290 -10.24 20.44 -28.86
C VAL A 290 -9.83 19.00 -29.18
N THR A 291 -9.02 18.41 -28.30
CA THR A 291 -8.32 17.15 -28.55
C THR A 291 -8.33 16.31 -27.27
N TRP A 292 -8.92 15.13 -27.32
CA TRP A 292 -8.95 14.13 -26.25
C TRP A 292 -8.01 12.98 -26.59
N VAL A 293 -7.13 12.58 -25.67
CA VAL A 293 -6.06 11.60 -25.91
C VAL A 293 -5.83 10.72 -24.68
N MET A 294 -5.70 9.41 -24.88
CA MET A 294 -5.16 8.48 -23.89
C MET A 294 -3.63 8.46 -23.94
N SER A 295 -3.00 8.54 -22.77
CA SER A 295 -1.55 8.61 -22.59
C SER A 295 -1.19 7.90 -21.28
N GLY A 296 -0.47 6.78 -21.39
CA GLY A 296 -0.34 5.83 -20.28
C GLY A 296 -1.68 5.18 -19.96
N SER A 297 -2.16 5.29 -18.71
CA SER A 297 -3.52 4.91 -18.28
C SER A 297 -4.49 6.11 -18.18
N CYS A 298 -4.06 7.33 -18.54
CA CYS A 298 -4.81 8.57 -18.26
C CYS A 298 -5.41 9.20 -19.53
N ILE A 299 -6.63 9.73 -19.42
CA ILE A 299 -7.28 10.54 -20.45
C ILE A 299 -6.96 12.02 -20.20
N LYS A 300 -6.53 12.71 -21.26
CA LYS A 300 -6.18 14.13 -21.28
C LYS A 300 -7.01 14.88 -22.33
N ARG A 301 -7.37 16.14 -22.05
CA ARG A 301 -8.04 17.07 -22.96
C ARG A 301 -7.17 18.32 -23.14
N ASN A 302 -6.72 18.60 -24.36
CA ASN A 302 -5.80 19.69 -24.70
C ASN A 302 -4.52 19.70 -23.81
N GLY A 303 -4.03 18.50 -23.47
CA GLY A 303 -2.88 18.29 -22.58
C GLY A 303 -3.18 18.34 -21.08
N LEU A 304 -4.33 18.85 -20.65
CA LEU A 304 -4.77 18.81 -19.25
C LEU A 304 -5.36 17.45 -18.90
N MET A 305 -5.13 16.95 -17.69
CA MET A 305 -5.63 15.65 -17.25
C MET A 305 -7.13 15.71 -16.94
N LEU A 306 -7.88 14.69 -17.38
CA LEU A 306 -9.33 14.60 -17.22
C LEU A 306 -9.76 13.38 -16.38
N LYS A 307 -9.09 12.24 -16.56
CA LYS A 307 -9.35 10.98 -15.83
C LYS A 307 -8.03 10.21 -15.69
N GLU A 308 -7.68 9.81 -14.48
CA GLU A 308 -6.57 8.90 -14.21
C GLU A 308 -7.06 7.46 -14.16
N ASN A 309 -6.16 6.48 -14.38
CA ASN A 309 -6.43 5.05 -14.26
C ASN A 309 -7.73 4.59 -14.96
N TYR A 310 -7.95 5.12 -16.17
CA TYR A 310 -9.17 4.82 -16.95
C TYR A 310 -9.17 3.40 -17.51
N ALA A 311 -8.00 2.91 -17.92
CA ALA A 311 -7.80 1.63 -18.61
C ALA A 311 -6.35 1.14 -18.42
N PRO A 312 -6.03 -0.12 -18.75
CA PRO A 312 -4.65 -0.63 -18.74
C PRO A 312 -3.68 0.27 -19.53
N THR A 313 -2.46 0.44 -19.03
CA THR A 313 -1.53 1.42 -19.63
C THR A 313 -1.06 1.01 -21.03
N LEU A 314 -1.12 1.95 -21.97
CA LEU A 314 -0.55 1.79 -23.31
C LEU A 314 0.96 1.55 -23.29
N ASP A 315 1.66 1.83 -22.18
CA ASP A 315 3.09 1.58 -22.00
C ASP A 315 3.49 0.09 -22.00
N ARG A 316 2.53 -0.81 -21.78
CA ARG A 316 2.72 -2.27 -21.81
C ARG A 316 2.42 -2.92 -23.18
N LEU A 317 2.07 -2.13 -24.21
CA LEU A 317 1.71 -2.66 -25.53
C LEU A 317 2.90 -3.28 -26.28
N GLU A 318 2.63 -4.41 -26.94
CA GLU A 318 3.60 -5.20 -27.69
C GLU A 318 3.22 -5.30 -29.19
N VAL A 319 4.10 -5.90 -30.00
CA VAL A 319 3.83 -6.14 -31.43
C VAL A 319 2.67 -7.15 -31.57
N GLY A 320 1.73 -6.85 -32.47
CA GLY A 320 0.46 -7.57 -32.62
C GLY A 320 -0.67 -7.02 -31.75
N GLY A 321 -0.37 -6.25 -30.70
CA GLY A 321 -1.38 -5.59 -29.86
C GLY A 321 -2.24 -4.59 -30.64
N ARG A 322 -3.50 -4.46 -30.27
CA ARG A 322 -4.49 -3.60 -30.94
C ARG A 322 -5.02 -2.52 -30.01
N VAL A 323 -5.20 -1.31 -30.54
CA VAL A 323 -5.84 -0.20 -29.83
C VAL A 323 -6.73 0.57 -30.79
N GLY A 324 -7.90 0.99 -30.35
CA GLY A 324 -8.81 1.79 -31.15
C GLY A 324 -9.57 2.84 -30.36
N VAL A 325 -10.27 3.71 -31.08
CA VAL A 325 -11.09 4.78 -30.52
C VAL A 325 -12.38 4.94 -31.31
N LYS A 326 -13.49 5.17 -30.61
CA LYS A 326 -14.80 5.48 -31.18
C LYS A 326 -15.45 6.69 -30.50
N ARG A 327 -16.35 7.35 -31.21
CA ARG A 327 -17.23 8.41 -30.70
C ARG A 327 -18.64 7.86 -30.67
N CYS A 328 -19.19 7.56 -29.51
CA CYS A 328 -20.48 6.88 -29.40
C CYS A 328 -21.65 7.83 -29.78
N THR A 329 -22.83 7.28 -30.13
CA THR A 329 -24.01 8.09 -30.54
C THR A 329 -24.40 9.15 -29.51
N ASP A 330 -24.40 8.79 -28.23
CA ASP A 330 -24.68 9.65 -27.07
C ASP A 330 -23.72 10.85 -26.90
N GLY A 331 -22.56 10.82 -27.57
CA GLY A 331 -21.51 11.83 -27.45
C GLY A 331 -20.47 11.54 -26.38
N THR A 332 -20.29 10.29 -25.98
CA THR A 332 -19.09 9.84 -25.27
C THR A 332 -17.95 9.49 -26.24
N MET A 333 -16.72 9.45 -25.74
CA MET A 333 -15.57 8.78 -26.37
C MET A 333 -15.24 7.53 -25.58
N HIS A 334 -14.92 6.45 -26.28
CA HIS A 334 -14.47 5.18 -25.73
C HIS A 334 -13.15 4.76 -26.39
N ILE A 335 -12.25 4.14 -25.62
CA ILE A 335 -11.07 3.46 -26.13
C ILE A 335 -11.34 1.96 -26.14
N VAL A 336 -10.90 1.28 -27.19
CA VAL A 336 -10.95 -0.18 -27.34
C VAL A 336 -9.53 -0.71 -27.27
N ILE A 337 -9.26 -1.75 -26.47
CA ILE A 337 -7.93 -2.38 -26.35
C ILE A 337 -8.08 -3.87 -26.66
N ASN A 338 -7.29 -4.38 -27.61
CA ASN A 338 -7.33 -5.79 -28.07
C ASN A 338 -8.70 -6.33 -28.51
N GLY A 339 -9.72 -5.47 -28.67
CA GLY A 339 -11.10 -5.81 -29.04
C GLY A 339 -12.13 -5.51 -27.93
N GLU A 340 -11.67 -5.24 -26.70
CA GLU A 340 -12.50 -4.97 -25.51
C GLU A 340 -12.75 -3.46 -25.34
N ASP A 341 -13.98 -3.07 -24.96
CA ASP A 341 -14.37 -1.67 -24.78
C ASP A 341 -14.15 -1.21 -23.33
N MET A 342 -13.23 -0.28 -23.12
CA MET A 342 -12.85 0.25 -21.80
C MET A 342 -13.88 1.22 -21.20
N GLY A 343 -15.05 1.37 -21.82
CA GLY A 343 -16.13 2.25 -21.36
C GLY A 343 -15.81 3.74 -21.53
N VAL A 344 -16.54 4.59 -20.81
CA VAL A 344 -16.53 6.05 -21.02
C VAL A 344 -15.18 6.68 -20.63
N ALA A 345 -14.43 7.14 -21.64
CA ALA A 345 -13.21 7.94 -21.48
C ALA A 345 -13.51 9.44 -21.27
N ALA A 346 -14.48 9.97 -22.02
CA ALA A 346 -14.85 11.39 -21.95
C ALA A 346 -16.30 11.63 -22.40
N ASN A 347 -16.94 12.67 -21.84
CA ASN A 347 -18.31 13.09 -22.14
C ASN A 347 -18.35 14.32 -23.07
N SER A 348 -19.51 14.55 -23.68
CA SER A 348 -19.83 15.75 -24.48
C SER A 348 -18.86 15.99 -25.64
N VAL A 349 -18.49 14.91 -26.33
CA VAL A 349 -17.59 14.88 -27.48
C VAL A 349 -18.37 15.26 -28.75
N PRO A 350 -17.90 16.25 -29.54
CA PRO A 350 -18.55 16.68 -30.78
C PRO A 350 -18.76 15.57 -31.81
N LYS A 351 -19.52 15.91 -32.86
CA LYS A 351 -19.51 15.15 -34.12
C LYS A 351 -18.30 15.59 -34.98
N ASP A 352 -18.07 14.88 -36.08
CA ASP A 352 -17.06 15.22 -37.09
C ASP A 352 -15.61 15.25 -36.56
N MET A 353 -15.35 14.44 -35.52
CA MET A 353 -14.04 14.26 -34.90
C MET A 353 -13.13 13.37 -35.74
N TYR A 354 -11.86 13.72 -35.86
CA TYR A 354 -10.84 12.87 -36.50
C TYR A 354 -10.13 12.02 -35.45
N ALA A 355 -9.78 10.78 -35.78
CA ALA A 355 -8.88 9.98 -34.94
C ALA A 355 -7.48 10.59 -35.01
N VAL A 356 -6.81 10.70 -33.86
CA VAL A 356 -5.41 11.14 -33.75
C VAL A 356 -4.59 10.02 -33.10
N VAL A 357 -3.41 9.74 -33.67
CA VAL A 357 -2.44 8.79 -33.13
C VAL A 357 -1.07 9.47 -33.11
N ASP A 358 -0.30 9.31 -32.03
CA ASP A 358 1.10 9.74 -31.95
C ASP A 358 1.98 8.52 -31.73
N LEU A 359 2.88 8.26 -32.68
CA LEU A 359 3.90 7.20 -32.62
C LEU A 359 5.03 7.62 -31.67
N TYR A 360 4.68 7.81 -30.40
CA TYR A 360 5.59 8.29 -29.36
C TYR A 360 6.34 7.12 -28.67
N GLY A 361 7.56 7.40 -28.20
CA GLY A 361 8.30 6.48 -27.32
C GLY A 361 8.67 5.15 -27.98
N ARG A 362 8.31 4.03 -27.35
CA ARG A 362 8.64 2.66 -27.74
C ARG A 362 8.00 2.23 -29.07
N VAL A 363 6.87 2.80 -29.48
CA VAL A 363 6.11 2.32 -30.67
C VAL A 363 6.62 2.97 -31.94
N GLU A 364 7.08 2.17 -32.90
CA GLU A 364 7.69 2.63 -34.17
C GLU A 364 6.80 2.43 -35.40
N GLN A 365 5.91 1.43 -35.44
CA GLN A 365 5.02 1.21 -36.59
C GLN A 365 3.66 0.67 -36.18
N VAL A 366 2.60 1.17 -36.83
CA VAL A 366 1.21 0.70 -36.67
C VAL A 366 0.50 0.62 -38.02
N THR A 367 -0.49 -0.25 -38.14
CA THR A 367 -1.38 -0.39 -39.31
C THR A 367 -2.85 -0.27 -38.89
N VAL A 368 -3.65 0.49 -39.64
CA VAL A 368 -5.11 0.57 -39.48
C VAL A 368 -5.74 -0.76 -39.91
N ILE A 369 -6.58 -1.33 -39.05
CA ILE A 369 -7.21 -2.65 -39.26
C ILE A 369 -8.75 -2.61 -39.33
N SER A 370 -9.38 -1.47 -39.07
CA SER A 370 -10.85 -1.32 -39.18
C SER A 370 -11.41 -1.79 -40.53
N SER A 371 -12.29 -2.78 -40.50
CA SER A 371 -13.05 -3.31 -41.65
C SER A 371 -14.56 -3.14 -41.44
N SER A 372 -15.32 -3.04 -42.53
CA SER A 372 -16.79 -2.97 -42.48
C SER A 372 -17.43 -4.32 -42.16
N PHE A 373 -18.30 -4.36 -41.15
CA PHE A 373 -19.41 -5.32 -41.15
C PHE A 373 -20.44 -4.92 -42.23
N PRO A 374 -21.09 -5.88 -42.92
CA PRO A 374 -22.14 -5.58 -43.88
C PRO A 374 -23.46 -5.26 -43.17
N ASP A 375 -24.17 -4.23 -43.65
CA ASP A 375 -25.50 -3.87 -43.14
C ASP A 375 -26.50 -5.02 -43.38
N LEU A 376 -27.11 -5.51 -42.30
CA LEU A 376 -28.38 -6.26 -42.38
C LEU A 376 -29.53 -5.26 -42.28
N THR A 377 -30.24 -5.09 -43.38
CA THR A 377 -31.24 -4.03 -43.58
C THR A 377 -32.44 -4.12 -42.63
N GLU A 378 -32.91 -2.97 -42.15
CA GLU A 378 -34.16 -2.84 -41.40
C GLU A 378 -35.38 -3.17 -42.28
N SER A 379 -36.02 -4.33 -42.08
CA SER A 379 -37.35 -4.63 -42.64
C SER A 379 -38.25 -5.50 -41.77
N ASP A 380 -37.72 -6.52 -41.09
CA ASP A 380 -38.53 -7.60 -40.51
C ASP A 380 -38.32 -7.83 -39.00
N ARG A 381 -38.95 -6.97 -38.17
CA ARG A 381 -39.38 -7.33 -36.81
C ARG A 381 -40.77 -6.76 -36.49
N PRO A 382 -41.75 -7.57 -36.07
CA PRO A 382 -43.10 -7.10 -35.72
C PRO A 382 -43.12 -6.36 -34.36
N PRO A 383 -44.15 -5.52 -34.10
CA PRO A 383 -44.18 -4.66 -32.93
C PRO A 383 -44.56 -5.41 -31.64
N SER A 384 -43.62 -5.53 -30.69
CA SER A 384 -43.84 -6.18 -29.40
C SER A 384 -43.89 -5.19 -28.23
N ILE A 385 -45.10 -4.89 -27.78
CA ILE A 385 -45.54 -4.76 -26.37
C ILE A 385 -44.59 -4.01 -25.41
N LYS A 386 -45.02 -2.82 -24.95
CA LYS A 386 -44.60 -2.30 -23.63
C LYS A 386 -45.33 -3.09 -22.54
N CYS A 387 -44.61 -3.87 -21.74
CA CYS A 387 -45.13 -4.36 -20.46
C CYS A 387 -44.00 -4.47 -19.43
N THR A 388 -44.34 -4.22 -18.17
CA THR A 388 -43.44 -4.13 -17.02
C THR A 388 -42.82 -5.47 -16.64
N SER A 389 -41.50 -5.52 -16.52
CA SER A 389 -40.84 -6.47 -15.61
C SER A 389 -41.14 -6.05 -14.16
N LEU A 390 -41.62 -6.98 -13.34
CA LEU A 390 -41.79 -6.76 -11.90
C LEU A 390 -40.41 -6.61 -11.25
N GLU A 391 -40.09 -5.42 -10.75
CA GLU A 391 -39.02 -5.26 -9.77
C GLU A 391 -39.40 -6.03 -8.50
N LEU A 392 -38.47 -6.85 -7.99
CA LEU A 392 -38.61 -7.46 -6.68
C LEU A 392 -38.47 -6.36 -5.62
N VAL A 393 -39.59 -5.76 -5.24
CA VAL A 393 -39.64 -4.71 -4.21
C VAL A 393 -39.16 -5.29 -2.88
N CYS A 394 -37.96 -4.88 -2.46
CA CYS A 394 -37.47 -5.16 -1.12
C CYS A 394 -38.39 -4.49 -0.08
N MET A 395 -38.82 -5.27 0.91
CA MET A 395 -39.78 -4.85 1.93
C MET A 395 -39.06 -4.66 3.26
N GLU A 396 -38.92 -3.40 3.68
CA GLU A 396 -38.29 -2.96 4.92
C GLU A 396 -39.35 -2.61 6.00
N PHE A 397 -38.94 -2.44 7.26
CA PHE A 397 -39.69 -1.66 8.25
C PHE A 397 -39.47 -0.15 8.07
N HIS A 398 -40.44 0.67 8.49
CA HIS A 398 -40.35 2.12 8.40
C HIS A 398 -39.54 2.73 9.55
N TRP A 399 -38.79 3.80 9.26
CA TRP A 399 -37.94 4.49 10.23
C TRP A 399 -38.74 5.24 11.32
N ASN A 400 -40.00 5.59 11.05
CA ASN A 400 -40.95 6.01 12.08
C ASN A 400 -41.62 4.76 12.68
N HIS A 401 -41.39 4.54 13.98
CA HIS A 401 -41.84 3.37 14.72
C HIS A 401 -42.00 3.69 16.22
N GLY A 402 -42.57 2.76 16.98
CA GLY A 402 -42.74 2.86 18.42
C GLY A 402 -41.44 3.18 19.17
N LYS A 403 -41.56 4.00 20.23
CA LYS A 403 -40.42 4.57 20.98
C LYS A 403 -39.50 3.53 21.63
N ASN A 404 -40.01 2.32 21.86
CA ASN A 404 -39.26 1.22 22.47
C ASN A 404 -38.82 0.17 21.46
N VAL A 405 -38.63 0.54 20.19
CA VAL A 405 -38.09 -0.32 19.13
C VAL A 405 -36.81 0.27 18.54
N GLN A 406 -35.96 -0.59 17.99
CA GLN A 406 -34.82 -0.25 17.15
C GLN A 406 -34.80 -1.16 15.92
N LEU A 407 -34.57 -0.56 14.75
CA LEU A 407 -34.37 -1.30 13.50
C LEU A 407 -32.87 -1.59 13.25
N ILE A 408 -32.58 -2.78 12.71
CA ILE A 408 -31.24 -3.25 12.30
C ILE A 408 -31.33 -4.09 11.00
N ASN A 409 -30.18 -4.45 10.44
CA ASN A 409 -30.03 -5.13 9.14
C ASN A 409 -30.81 -4.41 8.02
N ASP A 410 -30.40 -3.18 7.70
CA ASP A 410 -31.00 -2.34 6.64
C ASP A 410 -32.53 -2.27 6.72
N ASN A 411 -33.03 -2.00 7.94
CA ASN A 411 -34.44 -1.95 8.32
C ASN A 411 -35.23 -3.26 8.18
N MET A 412 -34.59 -4.40 7.88
CA MET A 412 -35.27 -5.70 7.77
C MET A 412 -35.63 -6.31 9.13
N THR A 413 -35.04 -5.85 10.24
CA THR A 413 -35.19 -6.47 11.57
C THR A 413 -35.58 -5.44 12.63
N ALA A 414 -36.60 -5.75 13.42
CA ALA A 414 -37.10 -4.93 14.52
C ALA A 414 -36.82 -5.59 15.87
N CYS A 415 -36.23 -4.84 16.81
CA CYS A 415 -35.85 -5.29 18.15
C CYS A 415 -36.41 -4.36 19.23
N ARG A 416 -37.08 -4.91 20.25
CA ARG A 416 -37.60 -4.13 21.38
C ARG A 416 -36.49 -3.78 22.37
N THR A 417 -36.44 -2.52 22.80
CA THR A 417 -35.26 -1.95 23.47
C THR A 417 -35.36 -1.86 25.00
N ALA A 418 -36.56 -1.69 25.58
CA ALA A 418 -36.70 -1.50 27.03
C ALA A 418 -38.06 -1.97 27.61
N SER A 419 -39.16 -1.31 27.25
CA SER A 419 -40.49 -1.57 27.82
C SER A 419 -41.22 -2.74 27.14
N TYR A 420 -42.30 -3.21 27.76
CA TYR A 420 -43.33 -4.00 27.08
C TYR A 420 -44.21 -3.14 26.16
N ASN A 421 -44.35 -1.85 26.48
CA ASN A 421 -45.23 -0.91 25.79
C ASN A 421 -44.50 -0.16 24.66
N GLN A 422 -45.25 0.36 23.68
CA GLN A 422 -44.76 1.11 22.52
C GLN A 422 -43.75 0.31 21.67
N GLY A 423 -43.99 -0.99 21.54
CA GLY A 423 -43.17 -1.96 20.77
C GLY A 423 -43.56 -2.06 19.29
N ILE A 424 -44.41 -1.17 18.80
CA ILE A 424 -45.08 -1.24 17.50
C ILE A 424 -44.12 -0.86 16.35
N VAL A 425 -44.10 -1.65 15.28
CA VAL A 425 -43.42 -1.33 14.00
C VAL A 425 -44.38 -1.46 12.83
N VAL A 426 -44.12 -0.70 11.76
CA VAL A 426 -44.91 -0.69 10.53
C VAL A 426 -44.00 -0.87 9.30
N SER A 427 -44.49 -1.45 8.19
CA SER A 427 -43.70 -1.64 6.97
C SER A 427 -43.41 -0.32 6.24
N ARG A 428 -42.24 -0.21 5.60
CA ARG A 428 -41.79 1.01 4.91
C ARG A 428 -42.60 1.35 3.67
N ARG A 429 -43.23 0.33 3.07
CA ARG A 429 -44.08 0.42 1.88
C ARG A 429 -45.41 -0.27 2.17
N PRO A 430 -46.51 0.13 1.52
CA PRO A 430 -47.76 -0.61 1.62
C PRO A 430 -47.61 -1.98 0.95
N LEU A 431 -48.40 -2.95 1.40
CA LEU A 431 -48.33 -4.33 0.93
C LEU A 431 -48.70 -4.44 -0.56
N PRO A 432 -47.82 -4.96 -1.42
CA PRO A 432 -48.15 -5.22 -2.82
C PRO A 432 -49.30 -6.23 -2.93
N ARG A 433 -50.19 -6.02 -3.91
CA ARG A 433 -51.42 -6.80 -4.07
C ARG A 433 -51.11 -8.28 -4.28
N MET A 434 -51.68 -9.16 -3.45
CA MET A 434 -51.41 -10.62 -3.44
C MET A 434 -49.97 -11.02 -3.05
N GLN A 435 -49.17 -10.14 -2.46
CA GLN A 435 -47.83 -10.51 -1.95
C GLN A 435 -47.88 -10.84 -0.45
N LEU A 436 -47.29 -11.97 -0.08
CA LEU A 436 -47.09 -12.38 1.32
C LEU A 436 -45.94 -11.57 1.93
N PHE A 437 -46.22 -10.84 3.01
CA PHE A 437 -45.21 -10.26 3.89
C PHE A 437 -44.98 -11.22 5.05
N GLN A 438 -43.74 -11.69 5.23
CA GLN A 438 -43.40 -12.72 6.21
C GLN A 438 -42.28 -12.25 7.15
N VAL A 439 -42.41 -12.57 8.44
CA VAL A 439 -41.42 -12.31 9.49
C VAL A 439 -41.07 -13.57 10.26
N LEU A 440 -39.80 -13.72 10.62
CA LEU A 440 -39.24 -14.80 11.43
C LEU A 440 -39.07 -14.35 12.89
N LEU A 441 -39.51 -15.19 13.84
CA LEU A 441 -39.35 -14.96 15.28
C LEU A 441 -37.97 -15.45 15.75
N LEU A 442 -37.06 -14.54 16.13
CA LEU A 442 -35.64 -14.87 16.33
C LEU A 442 -35.22 -15.25 17.77
N LYS A 443 -36.18 -15.59 18.65
CA LYS A 443 -35.91 -15.78 20.09
C LYS A 443 -36.68 -16.95 20.69
N LYS A 444 -35.99 -17.87 21.38
CA LYS A 444 -36.54 -19.15 21.90
C LYS A 444 -37.44 -18.99 23.16
N GLU A 445 -37.85 -17.77 23.49
CA GLU A 445 -38.64 -17.44 24.70
C GLU A 445 -39.90 -16.63 24.32
N ILE A 446 -40.94 -17.37 23.90
CA ILE A 446 -42.37 -17.02 24.00
C ILE A 446 -42.86 -15.93 23.01
N ASN A 447 -44.19 -15.83 22.92
CA ASN A 447 -44.99 -15.51 21.75
C ASN A 447 -45.00 -14.03 21.33
N ILE A 448 -45.37 -13.75 20.06
CA ILE A 448 -45.94 -12.45 19.68
C ILE A 448 -47.32 -12.35 20.31
N SER A 449 -47.61 -11.23 20.99
CA SER A 449 -48.97 -10.98 21.49
C SER A 449 -49.91 -10.39 20.43
N LEU A 450 -49.40 -9.56 19.51
CA LEU A 450 -50.20 -8.74 18.59
C LEU A 450 -49.54 -8.56 17.20
N ILE A 451 -50.29 -8.83 16.12
CA ILE A 451 -49.84 -8.61 14.73
C ILE A 451 -51.02 -8.23 13.81
N GLY A 452 -50.82 -7.34 12.83
CA GLY A 452 -51.94 -6.74 12.08
C GLY A 452 -51.57 -5.94 10.83
N LEU A 453 -52.57 -5.26 10.26
CA LEU A 453 -52.49 -4.40 9.07
C LEU A 453 -53.16 -3.05 9.36
N THR A 454 -52.60 -1.94 8.88
CA THR A 454 -53.15 -0.59 9.08
C THR A 454 -53.23 0.21 7.77
N ALA A 455 -54.26 1.04 7.60
CA ALA A 455 -54.36 2.01 6.50
C ALA A 455 -53.68 3.35 6.83
N ILE A 456 -53.34 3.58 8.11
CA ILE A 456 -52.57 4.76 8.55
C ILE A 456 -51.18 4.70 7.91
N ARG A 457 -50.69 5.83 7.40
CA ARG A 457 -49.36 5.88 6.79
C ARG A 457 -48.29 5.86 7.89
N PRO A 458 -47.12 5.25 7.62
CA PRO A 458 -46.03 5.20 8.60
C PRO A 458 -45.56 6.56 9.13
N ASP A 459 -45.64 7.64 8.34
CA ASP A 459 -45.30 9.01 8.79
C ASP A 459 -46.39 9.64 9.68
N ASP A 460 -47.65 9.27 9.48
CA ASP A 460 -48.84 9.83 10.14
C ASP A 460 -49.25 9.02 11.39
N LEU A 461 -48.63 7.86 11.62
CA LEU A 461 -48.97 6.94 12.70
C LEU A 461 -48.34 7.37 14.03
N GLU A 462 -49.16 7.84 14.98
CA GLU A 462 -48.76 7.96 16.38
C GLU A 462 -48.75 6.57 17.06
N PHE A 463 -47.74 6.29 17.89
CA PHE A 463 -47.53 4.96 18.47
C PHE A 463 -47.96 4.91 19.95
N PRO A 464 -49.12 4.31 20.28
CA PRO A 464 -49.61 4.19 21.65
C PRO A 464 -48.92 3.04 22.42
N ASN A 465 -49.46 2.66 23.59
CA ASN A 465 -48.79 1.72 24.50
C ASN A 465 -48.87 0.26 24.04
N THR A 466 -49.99 -0.14 23.45
CA THR A 466 -50.18 -1.43 22.77
C THR A 466 -50.92 -1.16 21.47
N MET A 467 -50.74 -2.01 20.45
CA MET A 467 -51.41 -1.86 19.15
C MET A 467 -52.94 -1.91 19.26
N THR A 468 -53.49 -2.49 20.34
CA THR A 468 -54.92 -2.42 20.68
C THR A 468 -55.41 -1.03 21.09
N ASP A 469 -54.52 -0.11 21.41
CA ASP A 469 -54.85 1.30 21.70
C ASP A 469 -54.95 2.14 20.41
N ILE A 470 -54.72 1.57 19.22
CA ILE A 470 -54.96 2.24 17.94
C ILE A 470 -56.45 2.10 17.61
N ASP A 471 -57.18 3.21 17.70
CA ASP A 471 -58.63 3.30 17.62
C ASP A 471 -59.18 3.73 16.24
N TYR A 472 -58.35 3.63 15.19
CA TYR A 472 -58.75 3.87 13.80
C TYR A 472 -57.92 3.08 12.76
N ASP A 473 -58.57 2.76 11.64
CA ASP A 473 -58.00 2.22 10.39
C ASP A 473 -57.04 1.01 10.55
N THR A 474 -57.22 0.16 11.58
CA THR A 474 -56.25 -0.87 11.95
C THR A 474 -56.89 -2.21 12.36
N TRP A 475 -56.53 -3.28 11.64
CA TRP A 475 -56.96 -4.67 11.87
C TRP A 475 -55.83 -5.48 12.50
N MET A 476 -56.11 -6.29 13.52
CA MET A 476 -55.09 -7.03 14.27
C MET A 476 -55.58 -8.39 14.77
N LEU A 477 -54.65 -9.29 15.07
CA LEU A 477 -54.86 -10.55 15.77
C LEU A 477 -54.14 -10.47 17.12
N SER A 478 -54.84 -10.84 18.20
CA SER A 478 -54.35 -10.87 19.58
C SER A 478 -54.66 -12.24 20.18
N GLY A 479 -53.64 -13.07 20.42
CA GLY A 479 -53.84 -14.52 20.66
C GLY A 479 -54.64 -15.16 19.52
N SER A 480 -55.88 -15.59 19.78
CA SER A 480 -56.85 -16.09 18.78
C SER A 480 -58.03 -15.14 18.50
N ALA A 481 -57.97 -13.88 18.94
CA ALA A 481 -59.00 -12.87 18.74
C ALA A 481 -58.62 -11.89 17.60
N VAL A 482 -59.42 -11.83 16.53
CA VAL A 482 -59.31 -10.81 15.48
C VAL A 482 -60.07 -9.57 15.94
N MET A 483 -59.40 -8.43 15.87
CA MET A 483 -59.85 -7.13 16.34
C MET A 483 -59.70 -6.10 15.23
N GLN A 484 -60.54 -5.08 15.24
CA GLN A 484 -60.41 -3.87 14.44
C GLN A 484 -60.57 -2.68 15.38
N ASP A 485 -59.69 -1.67 15.26
CA ASP A 485 -59.80 -0.38 15.97
C ASP A 485 -59.99 -0.58 17.49
N GLY A 486 -59.06 -1.37 18.07
CA GLY A 486 -59.09 -1.82 19.48
C GLY A 486 -60.22 -2.78 19.88
N SER A 487 -61.19 -3.03 19.01
CA SER A 487 -62.44 -3.76 19.31
C SER A 487 -62.46 -5.17 18.72
N THR A 488 -62.75 -6.19 19.53
CA THR A 488 -62.81 -7.58 19.06
C THR A 488 -64.01 -7.82 18.13
N ILE A 489 -63.73 -8.13 16.86
CA ILE A 489 -64.75 -8.46 15.85
C ILE A 489 -64.99 -9.98 15.72
N ARG A 490 -64.02 -10.82 16.14
CA ARG A 490 -64.13 -12.29 16.09
C ARG A 490 -63.20 -12.97 17.09
N ASN A 491 -63.73 -13.85 17.92
CA ASN A 491 -62.94 -14.72 18.81
C ASN A 491 -62.78 -16.13 18.21
N GLY A 492 -61.72 -16.84 18.62
CA GLY A 492 -61.50 -18.24 18.21
C GLY A 492 -61.14 -18.41 16.73
N TYR A 493 -60.31 -17.52 16.20
CA TYR A 493 -59.65 -17.72 14.92
C TYR A 493 -58.69 -18.93 14.99
N GLN A 494 -58.40 -19.57 13.85
CA GLN A 494 -57.67 -20.85 13.82
C GLN A 494 -56.20 -20.71 14.21
N LEU A 495 -55.62 -19.54 13.95
CA LEU A 495 -54.33 -19.16 14.51
C LEU A 495 -54.52 -18.60 15.92
N ASP A 496 -53.93 -19.27 16.90
CA ASP A 496 -53.62 -18.67 18.19
C ASP A 496 -52.13 -18.30 18.24
N LEU A 497 -51.84 -17.01 18.30
CA LEU A 497 -50.47 -16.49 18.42
C LEU A 497 -49.76 -17.01 19.67
N ASP A 498 -50.49 -17.36 20.74
CA ASP A 498 -49.89 -17.85 21.99
C ASP A 498 -49.32 -19.29 21.90
N THR A 499 -49.32 -19.88 20.70
CA THR A 499 -48.69 -21.17 20.39
C THR A 499 -47.31 -21.05 19.71
N LEU A 500 -46.85 -19.84 19.40
CA LEU A 500 -45.75 -19.60 18.44
C LEU A 500 -44.37 -19.45 19.08
N THR A 501 -43.54 -20.49 18.90
CA THR A 501 -42.17 -20.53 19.44
C THR A 501 -41.14 -19.88 18.50
N GLY A 502 -40.00 -19.47 19.06
CA GLY A 502 -38.86 -18.94 18.31
C GLY A 502 -38.36 -19.90 17.23
N GLY A 503 -38.23 -19.39 16.00
CA GLY A 503 -38.03 -20.16 14.78
C GLY A 503 -39.28 -20.18 13.87
N SER A 504 -40.46 -19.87 14.41
CA SER A 504 -41.70 -19.73 13.61
C SER A 504 -41.64 -18.54 12.67
N ARG A 505 -42.24 -18.68 11.47
CA ARG A 505 -42.45 -17.58 10.52
C ARG A 505 -43.93 -17.19 10.44
N LEU A 506 -44.26 -15.99 10.90
CA LEU A 506 -45.60 -15.40 10.73
C LEU A 506 -45.68 -14.66 9.40
N GLY A 507 -46.80 -14.76 8.69
CA GLY A 507 -47.03 -14.02 7.45
C GLY A 507 -48.40 -13.38 7.41
N MET A 508 -48.53 -12.32 6.60
CA MET A 508 -49.75 -11.58 6.37
C MET A 508 -49.94 -11.28 4.88
N MET A 509 -51.17 -11.39 4.40
CA MET A 509 -51.53 -11.04 3.03
C MET A 509 -52.94 -10.44 2.98
N ARG A 510 -53.10 -9.36 2.20
CA ARG A 510 -54.42 -8.87 1.76
C ARG A 510 -54.71 -9.42 0.38
N THR A 511 -55.84 -10.10 0.24
CA THR A 511 -56.30 -10.65 -1.04
C THR A 511 -56.74 -9.56 -2.01
N SER A 512 -57.08 -9.93 -3.24
CA SER A 512 -57.53 -9.01 -4.28
C SER A 512 -58.92 -8.43 -4.00
N ASN A 513 -59.78 -9.17 -3.30
CA ASN A 513 -61.14 -8.86 -2.88
C ASN A 513 -61.26 -8.22 -1.48
N GLY A 514 -60.16 -8.08 -0.73
CA GLY A 514 -60.16 -7.36 0.57
C GLY A 514 -60.26 -8.25 1.82
N GLU A 515 -60.05 -9.55 1.66
CA GLU A 515 -59.88 -10.46 2.79
C GLU A 515 -58.45 -10.37 3.33
N MET A 516 -58.31 -10.54 4.64
CA MET A 516 -57.04 -10.56 5.34
C MET A 516 -56.75 -11.97 5.83
N HIS A 517 -55.57 -12.49 5.49
CA HIS A 517 -55.13 -13.84 5.83
C HIS A 517 -53.83 -13.80 6.63
N PHE A 518 -53.75 -14.64 7.67
CA PHE A 518 -52.51 -14.92 8.39
C PHE A 518 -51.92 -16.27 7.97
N PHE A 519 -50.59 -16.37 8.03
CA PHE A 519 -49.84 -17.55 7.66
C PHE A 519 -48.88 -17.94 8.80
N VAL A 520 -48.70 -19.24 9.04
CA VAL A 520 -47.64 -19.76 9.94
C VAL A 520 -46.81 -20.78 9.18
N ASN A 521 -45.48 -20.57 9.16
CA ASN A 521 -44.52 -21.41 8.46
C ASN A 521 -44.88 -21.67 6.98
N GLY A 522 -45.54 -20.69 6.35
CA GLY A 522 -46.03 -20.76 4.97
C GLY A 522 -47.45 -21.33 4.78
N VAL A 523 -48.13 -21.78 5.85
CA VAL A 523 -49.48 -22.35 5.78
C VAL A 523 -50.54 -21.28 6.09
N ASP A 524 -51.47 -21.06 5.17
CA ASP A 524 -52.63 -20.17 5.33
C ASP A 524 -53.55 -20.64 6.47
N GLN A 525 -54.00 -19.71 7.31
CA GLN A 525 -54.91 -19.94 8.44
C GLN A 525 -56.35 -19.49 8.12
N GLY A 526 -56.62 -19.10 6.87
CA GLY A 526 -57.91 -18.72 6.33
C GLY A 526 -58.29 -17.26 6.57
N VAL A 527 -59.43 -16.83 6.02
CA VAL A 527 -59.95 -15.46 6.16
C VAL A 527 -60.09 -15.10 7.65
N ALA A 528 -59.38 -14.07 8.11
CA ALA A 528 -59.50 -13.48 9.44
C ALA A 528 -60.68 -12.50 9.49
N CYS A 529 -60.68 -11.52 8.58
CA CYS A 529 -61.73 -10.52 8.34
C CYS A 529 -61.81 -10.17 6.83
N THR A 530 -62.89 -9.48 6.46
CA THR A 530 -63.21 -9.00 5.10
C THR A 530 -63.06 -7.47 5.01
N ASP A 531 -63.28 -6.91 3.81
CA ASP A 531 -63.46 -5.47 3.55
C ASP A 531 -62.26 -4.55 3.90
N VAL A 532 -61.09 -5.12 4.17
CA VAL A 532 -59.85 -4.38 4.45
C VAL A 532 -59.43 -3.56 3.21
N PRO A 533 -59.14 -2.25 3.31
CA PRO A 533 -58.85 -1.38 2.16
C PRO A 533 -57.52 -1.72 1.46
N PRO A 534 -57.32 -1.29 0.20
CA PRO A 534 -56.03 -1.39 -0.49
C PRO A 534 -55.07 -0.27 -0.05
N GLY A 535 -53.75 -0.48 -0.21
CA GLY A 535 -52.74 0.52 0.15
C GLY A 535 -52.34 0.52 1.64
N ILE A 536 -52.74 -0.52 2.37
CA ILE A 536 -52.41 -0.78 3.78
C ILE A 536 -50.96 -1.25 3.98
N TYR A 537 -50.46 -1.04 5.20
CA TYR A 537 -49.12 -1.41 5.67
C TYR A 537 -49.21 -2.58 6.67
N ALA A 538 -48.16 -3.40 6.74
CA ALA A 538 -48.05 -4.41 7.79
C ALA A 538 -47.63 -3.73 9.10
N VAL A 539 -48.30 -4.05 10.21
CA VAL A 539 -47.99 -3.55 11.55
C VAL A 539 -47.82 -4.72 12.52
N ILE A 540 -46.81 -4.66 13.39
CA ILE A 540 -46.47 -5.71 14.35
C ILE A 540 -46.24 -5.04 15.68
N ASP A 541 -46.88 -5.53 16.75
CA ASP A 541 -46.47 -5.11 18.09
C ASP A 541 -45.48 -6.10 18.67
N LEU A 542 -44.32 -5.59 19.05
CA LEU A 542 -43.47 -6.24 20.03
C LEU A 542 -44.04 -5.98 21.44
N TYR A 543 -45.31 -6.28 21.68
CA TYR A 543 -45.89 -6.33 23.02
C TYR A 543 -45.64 -7.72 23.64
N GLY A 544 -45.73 -7.83 24.97
CA GLY A 544 -45.63 -9.11 25.66
C GLY A 544 -44.23 -9.73 25.56
N GLN A 545 -44.09 -10.99 25.14
CA GLN A 545 -42.83 -11.72 25.32
C GLN A 545 -41.91 -11.71 24.08
N CYS A 546 -42.46 -11.61 22.86
CA CYS A 546 -41.64 -11.42 21.67
C CYS A 546 -40.88 -10.09 21.71
N ALA A 547 -39.55 -10.17 21.62
CA ALA A 547 -38.65 -9.03 21.65
C ALA A 547 -37.92 -8.77 20.32
N GLN A 548 -38.04 -9.63 19.30
CA GLN A 548 -37.34 -9.47 18.02
C GLN A 548 -38.00 -10.23 16.86
N VAL A 549 -38.20 -9.53 15.73
CA VAL A 549 -38.71 -10.08 14.46
C VAL A 549 -37.87 -9.61 13.27
N SER A 550 -37.76 -10.43 12.22
CA SER A 550 -37.06 -10.08 10.97
C SER A 550 -37.88 -10.43 9.74
N ILE A 551 -38.02 -9.50 8.80
CA ILE A 551 -38.65 -9.73 7.49
C ILE A 551 -37.82 -10.75 6.72
N THR A 552 -38.48 -11.77 6.18
CA THR A 552 -37.88 -12.81 5.34
C THR A 552 -38.36 -12.70 3.91
N SER A 553 -37.45 -12.69 2.95
CA SER A 553 -37.76 -12.97 1.53
C SER A 553 -38.41 -14.35 1.43
N GLY A 554 -39.62 -14.41 0.88
CA GLY A 554 -40.53 -15.56 0.97
C GLY A 554 -40.23 -16.74 0.05
N SER A 555 -38.97 -17.18 -0.05
CA SER A 555 -38.52 -18.17 -1.06
C SER A 555 -38.09 -19.54 -0.52
N GLU A 556 -37.97 -19.75 0.80
CA GLU A 556 -37.41 -21.00 1.36
C GLU A 556 -38.23 -21.60 2.52
N ASN A 557 -38.62 -22.87 2.41
CA ASN A 557 -39.36 -23.66 3.41
C ASN A 557 -38.83 -25.11 3.49
N SER A 558 -37.96 -25.48 4.47
CA SER A 558 -37.72 -26.91 4.84
C SER A 558 -36.90 -27.18 6.14
N LEU A 559 -37.60 -27.49 7.24
CA LEU A 559 -37.38 -28.61 8.19
C LEU A 559 -35.99 -28.97 8.82
N ILE A 560 -35.66 -28.33 9.96
CA ILE A 560 -35.70 -28.87 11.37
C ILE A 560 -34.74 -29.99 11.92
N ASN A 561 -34.29 -29.77 13.19
CA ASN A 561 -33.73 -30.65 14.28
C ASN A 561 -32.21 -31.00 14.35
N GLY A 562 -31.53 -30.92 15.53
CA GLY A 562 -31.92 -30.28 16.82
C GLY A 562 -31.00 -30.48 18.07
N ASP A 563 -30.77 -29.36 18.83
CA ASP A 563 -30.30 -29.17 20.25
C ASP A 563 -29.06 -29.99 20.77
N LEU A 564 -28.48 -30.01 22.00
CA LEU A 564 -28.56 -29.44 23.40
C LEU A 564 -27.09 -29.51 23.99
N GLN A 565 -26.58 -29.28 25.24
CA GLN A 565 -27.00 -28.86 26.60
C GLN A 565 -25.91 -27.93 27.29
N GLN A 566 -25.33 -28.22 28.48
CA GLN A 566 -24.77 -27.21 29.44
C GLN A 566 -23.46 -27.61 30.20
N PHE A 567 -22.79 -26.65 30.91
CA PHE A 567 -22.50 -26.63 32.38
C PHE A 567 -21.60 -25.42 32.83
N ASN A 568 -21.51 -25.10 34.14
CA ASN A 568 -21.06 -23.82 34.73
C ASN A 568 -20.36 -23.97 36.13
N PHE A 569 -19.50 -23.02 36.58
CA PHE A 569 -19.13 -22.73 38.02
C PHE A 569 -18.28 -21.41 38.21
N THR A 570 -18.05 -20.96 39.47
CA THR A 570 -17.72 -19.55 39.93
C THR A 570 -16.20 -19.16 40.01
N SER A 571 -15.58 -18.27 40.83
CA SER A 571 -15.80 -17.50 42.12
C SER A 571 -15.01 -16.13 42.18
N PRO A 572 -15.06 -15.26 43.25
CA PRO A 572 -14.53 -13.84 43.30
C PRO A 572 -13.03 -13.45 43.53
N LEU A 573 -12.68 -12.19 43.18
CA LEU A 573 -11.46 -11.41 43.59
C LEU A 573 -11.80 -9.93 43.98
N PRO A 574 -11.00 -9.23 44.83
CA PRO A 574 -11.21 -7.81 45.21
C PRO A 574 -10.16 -6.83 44.63
N GLY A 575 -10.52 -5.53 44.52
CA GLY A 575 -9.56 -4.42 44.33
C GLY A 575 -9.84 -3.45 43.17
N ALA A 576 -10.46 -3.90 42.08
CA ALA A 576 -10.69 -3.07 40.89
C ALA A 576 -11.84 -2.06 41.05
N ILE A 577 -11.67 -0.83 40.53
CA ILE A 577 -12.78 0.17 40.42
C ILE A 577 -13.83 -0.27 39.42
N HIS A 578 -13.34 -0.85 38.32
CA HIS A 578 -14.13 -1.33 37.21
C HIS A 578 -14.31 -2.84 37.30
N ARG A 579 -15.44 -3.31 36.80
CA ARG A 579 -15.76 -4.72 36.58
C ARG A 579 -16.45 -4.84 35.23
N PHE A 580 -16.57 -6.04 34.68
CA PHE A 580 -17.59 -6.28 33.67
C PHE A 580 -18.97 -6.24 34.34
N HIS A 581 -19.99 -5.84 33.60
CA HIS A 581 -21.38 -6.00 34.04
C HIS A 581 -21.81 -7.47 33.91
N GLN A 582 -22.82 -7.89 34.69
CA GLN A 582 -23.32 -9.27 34.64
C GLN A 582 -23.99 -9.63 33.31
N ASN A 583 -24.47 -8.64 32.56
CA ASN A 583 -25.13 -8.85 31.28
C ASN A 583 -24.08 -8.86 30.17
N ALA A 584 -23.83 -10.05 29.62
CA ALA A 584 -22.74 -10.39 28.72
C ALA A 584 -23.23 -11.20 27.51
N GLY A 585 -22.37 -11.37 26.51
CA GLY A 585 -22.62 -12.15 25.30
C GLY A 585 -22.88 -13.61 25.62
N LYS A 586 -23.72 -14.26 24.81
CA LYS A 586 -24.26 -15.61 25.06
C LYS A 586 -23.22 -16.69 25.31
N ASN A 587 -22.00 -16.50 24.79
CA ASN A 587 -20.91 -17.44 24.94
C ASN A 587 -19.94 -17.07 26.07
N VAL A 588 -20.26 -16.10 26.95
CA VAL A 588 -19.39 -15.65 28.04
C VAL A 588 -19.90 -16.11 29.41
N ALA A 589 -19.03 -16.77 30.19
CA ALA A 589 -19.20 -16.98 31.61
C ALA A 589 -18.34 -15.98 32.40
N LEU A 590 -18.96 -15.23 33.31
CA LEU A 590 -18.29 -14.27 34.20
C LEU A 590 -17.85 -14.95 35.50
N LYS A 591 -16.61 -14.69 35.89
CA LYS A 591 -15.95 -15.17 37.11
C LYS A 591 -15.30 -13.99 37.84
N ASN A 592 -14.63 -14.24 38.97
CA ASN A 592 -13.92 -13.23 39.75
C ASN A 592 -14.78 -12.00 40.10
N ASN A 593 -16.04 -12.20 40.53
CA ASN A 593 -17.00 -11.13 40.86
C ASN A 593 -17.37 -10.22 39.66
N SER A 594 -17.36 -10.81 38.46
CA SER A 594 -17.42 -10.13 37.16
C SER A 594 -16.17 -9.31 36.82
N CYS A 595 -15.06 -9.47 37.54
CA CYS A 595 -13.77 -8.95 37.08
C CYS A 595 -13.19 -9.79 35.94
N THR A 596 -13.53 -11.08 35.79
CA THR A 596 -13.01 -11.96 34.72
C THR A 596 -14.14 -12.42 33.80
N ALA A 597 -13.93 -12.32 32.49
CA ALA A 597 -14.82 -12.83 31.45
C ALA A 597 -14.16 -14.00 30.72
N THR A 598 -14.90 -15.10 30.52
CA THR A 598 -14.41 -16.33 29.89
C THR A 598 -15.35 -16.73 28.75
N ARG A 599 -14.90 -16.82 27.50
CA ARG A 599 -15.68 -17.42 26.41
C ARG A 599 -15.69 -18.93 26.58
N VAL A 600 -16.88 -19.53 26.65
CA VAL A 600 -17.08 -20.96 26.94
C VAL A 600 -17.47 -21.80 25.72
N ARG A 601 -17.92 -21.19 24.62
CA ARG A 601 -18.34 -21.87 23.38
C ARG A 601 -18.10 -20.99 22.15
N ASN A 602 -17.91 -21.62 20.98
CA ASN A 602 -17.66 -21.01 19.67
C ASN A 602 -16.53 -19.96 19.67
N PHE A 603 -16.35 -19.23 18.57
CA PHE A 603 -15.38 -18.13 18.44
C PHE A 603 -16.02 -16.73 18.57
N ASN A 604 -17.34 -16.64 18.70
CA ASN A 604 -18.11 -15.39 18.59
C ASN A 604 -19.13 -15.24 19.75
N HIS A 605 -19.84 -14.11 19.80
CA HIS A 605 -20.66 -13.66 20.94
C HIS A 605 -19.87 -13.56 22.27
N GLY A 606 -18.64 -13.04 22.21
CA GLY A 606 -17.72 -12.89 23.35
C GLY A 606 -17.85 -11.57 24.11
N LEU A 607 -18.89 -10.78 23.84
CA LEU A 607 -18.99 -9.35 24.19
C LEU A 607 -19.34 -9.09 25.66
N VAL A 608 -18.62 -8.18 26.32
CA VAL A 608 -18.87 -7.69 27.69
C VAL A 608 -18.70 -6.17 27.76
N LEU A 609 -19.38 -5.52 28.73
CA LEU A 609 -19.30 -4.08 28.98
C LEU A 609 -18.76 -3.77 30.37
N SER A 610 -18.15 -2.60 30.57
CA SER A 610 -17.81 -2.07 31.90
C SER A 610 -19.07 -1.84 32.74
N SER A 611 -19.06 -2.16 34.04
CA SER A 611 -20.23 -2.03 34.92
C SER A 611 -20.63 -0.58 35.26
N LYS A 612 -19.86 0.40 34.78
CA LYS A 612 -20.01 1.85 34.97
C LYS A 612 -19.48 2.57 33.72
N PRO A 613 -19.96 3.79 33.40
CA PRO A 613 -19.36 4.61 32.36
C PRO A 613 -18.00 5.11 32.83
N LEU A 614 -17.10 5.37 31.89
CA LEU A 614 -15.80 5.95 32.15
C LEU A 614 -15.94 7.47 32.27
N ARG A 615 -15.34 8.04 33.31
CA ARG A 615 -15.06 9.47 33.42
C ARG A 615 -14.08 9.89 32.32
N SER A 616 -13.92 11.19 32.14
CA SER A 616 -12.86 11.68 31.23
C SER A 616 -11.48 11.37 31.80
N ASP A 617 -10.59 10.88 30.95
CA ASP A 617 -9.24 10.36 31.23
C ASP A 617 -9.16 9.13 32.16
N GLU A 618 -10.30 8.56 32.57
CA GLU A 618 -10.36 7.26 33.24
C GLU A 618 -10.08 6.11 32.24
N LEU A 619 -9.34 5.09 32.68
CA LEU A 619 -8.88 3.98 31.85
C LEU A 619 -9.49 2.65 32.30
N PHE A 620 -10.25 2.01 31.41
CA PHE A 620 -10.67 0.63 31.55
C PHE A 620 -9.63 -0.30 30.90
N GLU A 621 -8.83 -0.99 31.71
CA GLU A 621 -7.77 -1.91 31.26
C GLU A 621 -8.10 -3.35 31.68
N ILE A 622 -7.84 -4.30 30.78
CA ILE A 622 -7.99 -5.74 30.94
C ILE A 622 -6.67 -6.46 30.63
N ARG A 623 -6.44 -7.60 31.27
CA ARG A 623 -5.36 -8.55 30.98
C ARG A 623 -5.93 -9.83 30.40
N ILE A 624 -5.21 -10.47 29.49
CA ILE A 624 -5.58 -11.74 28.87
C ILE A 624 -5.04 -12.88 29.71
N GLU A 625 -5.93 -13.79 30.14
CA GLU A 625 -5.58 -14.94 30.98
C GLU A 625 -5.50 -16.25 30.17
N GLN A 626 -6.23 -16.35 29.04
CA GLN A 626 -6.28 -17.57 28.23
C GLN A 626 -6.54 -17.27 26.74
N THR A 627 -5.85 -18.01 25.87
CA THR A 627 -6.07 -18.05 24.41
C THR A 627 -6.11 -19.49 23.91
N SER A 628 -6.61 -19.71 22.70
CA SER A 628 -6.99 -21.03 22.18
C SER A 628 -6.62 -21.19 20.72
N SER A 629 -5.89 -22.26 20.39
CA SER A 629 -5.41 -22.54 19.02
C SER A 629 -6.49 -23.05 18.06
N ARG A 630 -7.76 -23.16 18.49
CA ARG A 630 -8.86 -23.74 17.71
C ARG A 630 -9.69 -22.72 16.92
N TRP A 631 -9.45 -21.42 17.12
CA TRP A 631 -10.25 -20.33 16.57
C TRP A 631 -9.36 -19.22 16.01
N SER A 632 -9.67 -18.73 14.81
CA SER A 632 -9.02 -17.59 14.15
C SER A 632 -9.68 -16.25 14.53
N GLY A 633 -9.00 -15.13 14.27
CA GLY A 633 -9.44 -13.78 14.64
C GLY A 633 -9.02 -13.34 16.05
N SER A 634 -9.28 -12.07 16.39
CA SER A 634 -8.80 -11.43 17.63
C SER A 634 -9.89 -11.00 18.60
N LEU A 635 -9.48 -10.77 19.85
CA LEU A 635 -10.14 -9.86 20.79
C LEU A 635 -10.47 -8.53 20.10
N GLN A 636 -11.58 -7.91 20.49
CA GLN A 636 -11.92 -6.53 20.13
C GLN A 636 -12.16 -5.70 21.39
N ILE A 637 -11.90 -4.39 21.33
CA ILE A 637 -12.06 -3.48 22.48
C ILE A 637 -12.41 -2.06 22.02
N GLY A 638 -13.16 -1.30 22.80
CA GLY A 638 -13.61 0.03 22.40
C GLY A 638 -14.47 0.77 23.42
N LEU A 639 -15.03 1.89 23.00
CA LEU A 639 -16.06 2.62 23.75
C LEU A 639 -17.41 2.53 23.05
N SER A 640 -18.47 2.30 23.81
CA SER A 640 -19.85 2.35 23.34
C SER A 640 -20.71 3.28 24.19
N MET A 641 -21.68 3.95 23.57
CA MET A 641 -22.82 4.57 24.26
C MET A 641 -23.86 3.54 24.72
N LEU A 642 -23.65 2.24 24.47
CA LEU A 642 -24.47 1.17 25.02
C LEU A 642 -24.21 1.00 26.51
N THR A 643 -25.24 1.25 27.31
CA THR A 643 -25.14 1.04 28.74
C THR A 643 -25.37 -0.45 29.08
N PRO A 644 -24.76 -0.98 30.16
CA PRO A 644 -24.90 -2.39 30.53
C PRO A 644 -26.26 -2.76 31.08
N TYR A 645 -27.11 -1.77 31.35
CA TYR A 645 -28.50 -1.92 31.77
C TYR A 645 -29.45 -2.00 30.55
N GLU A 646 -29.04 -1.49 29.39
CA GLU A 646 -29.69 -1.72 28.08
C GLU A 646 -29.32 -3.09 27.50
N VAL A 647 -28.17 -3.66 27.90
CA VAL A 647 -27.94 -5.09 27.75
C VAL A 647 -28.71 -5.83 28.84
N THR A 648 -29.56 -6.78 28.46
CA THR A 648 -30.24 -7.70 29.37
C THR A 648 -29.71 -9.13 29.18
N PRO A 649 -30.00 -10.10 30.08
CA PRO A 649 -29.62 -11.50 29.88
C PRO A 649 -30.18 -12.13 28.59
N THR A 650 -31.20 -11.52 27.99
CA THR A 650 -31.79 -11.94 26.72
C THR A 650 -31.44 -10.99 25.56
N ALA A 651 -30.65 -9.93 25.79
CA ALA A 651 -30.19 -9.06 24.71
C ALA A 651 -29.25 -9.85 23.82
N ASN A 652 -29.58 -9.91 22.53
CA ASN A 652 -28.73 -10.50 21.51
C ASN A 652 -27.55 -9.56 21.24
N LEU A 653 -26.61 -9.47 22.19
CA LEU A 653 -25.30 -8.90 21.92
C LEU A 653 -24.73 -9.61 20.67
N PRO A 654 -24.28 -8.82 19.66
CA PRO A 654 -23.99 -9.35 18.34
C PRO A 654 -22.90 -10.42 18.36
N PRO A 655 -22.74 -11.19 17.27
CA PRO A 655 -21.65 -12.14 17.12
C PRO A 655 -20.28 -11.48 17.34
N SER A 656 -20.14 -10.19 17.04
CA SER A 656 -18.92 -9.45 17.36
C SER A 656 -19.17 -7.97 17.67
N ALA A 657 -18.25 -7.31 18.40
CA ALA A 657 -18.38 -5.91 18.77
C ALA A 657 -18.29 -4.93 17.58
N ILE A 658 -17.69 -5.33 16.45
CA ILE A 658 -17.83 -4.58 15.18
C ILE A 658 -19.29 -4.46 14.73
N ASP A 659 -20.16 -5.42 15.07
CA ASP A 659 -21.58 -5.37 14.71
C ASP A 659 -22.44 -4.70 15.80
N LEU A 660 -21.81 -4.08 16.80
CA LEU A 660 -22.49 -3.29 17.84
C LEU A 660 -22.92 -1.90 17.32
N ARG A 661 -23.81 -1.91 16.32
CA ARG A 661 -24.29 -0.71 15.62
C ARG A 661 -25.46 0.00 16.32
N SER A 662 -26.05 -0.63 17.35
CA SER A 662 -27.23 -0.18 18.10
C SER A 662 -27.05 1.15 18.85
N LYS A 663 -25.81 1.44 19.25
CA LYS A 663 -25.39 2.68 19.91
C LYS A 663 -24.08 3.13 19.27
N VAL A 664 -23.68 4.39 19.47
CA VAL A 664 -22.43 4.86 18.88
C VAL A 664 -21.27 4.13 19.56
N THR A 665 -20.61 3.26 18.80
CA THR A 665 -19.57 2.35 19.26
C THR A 665 -18.34 2.53 18.39
N TRP A 666 -17.20 2.81 19.01
CA TRP A 666 -15.89 2.81 18.37
C TRP A 666 -15.09 1.64 18.91
N VAL A 667 -14.73 0.69 18.06
CA VAL A 667 -14.02 -0.55 18.45
C VAL A 667 -12.80 -0.79 17.57
N MET A 668 -11.73 -1.27 18.20
CA MET A 668 -10.58 -1.83 17.53
C MET A 668 -10.83 -3.31 17.21
N SER A 669 -10.62 -3.70 15.96
CA SER A 669 -10.71 -5.07 15.47
C SER A 669 -9.55 -5.32 14.53
N GLY A 670 -8.77 -6.36 14.78
CA GLY A 670 -7.47 -6.49 14.11
C GLY A 670 -6.61 -5.24 14.36
N SER A 671 -6.13 -4.58 13.29
CA SER A 671 -5.42 -3.28 13.34
C SER A 671 -6.29 -2.04 13.10
N CYS A 672 -7.60 -2.20 12.82
CA CYS A 672 -8.46 -1.10 12.38
C CYS A 672 -9.40 -0.60 13.50
N ILE A 673 -9.72 0.70 13.49
CA ILE A 673 -10.86 1.25 14.23
C ILE A 673 -12.09 1.23 13.33
N LYS A 674 -13.17 0.62 13.81
CA LYS A 674 -14.49 0.70 13.21
C LYS A 674 -15.43 1.51 14.09
N ARG A 675 -16.29 2.32 13.49
CA ARG A 675 -17.40 3.02 14.15
C ARG A 675 -18.71 2.40 13.67
N ASN A 676 -19.45 1.75 14.56
CA ASN A 676 -20.66 0.98 14.23
C ASN A 676 -20.42 0.02 13.03
N GLY A 677 -19.30 -0.71 13.06
CA GLY A 677 -18.92 -1.69 12.03
C GLY A 677 -18.33 -1.11 10.74
N LEU A 678 -18.57 0.17 10.43
CA LEU A 678 -17.94 0.86 9.32
C LEU A 678 -16.49 1.21 9.67
N MET A 679 -15.55 0.95 8.77
CA MET A 679 -14.13 1.19 9.05
C MET A 679 -13.84 2.69 9.05
N LEU A 680 -13.41 3.21 10.20
CA LEU A 680 -13.08 4.63 10.40
C LEU A 680 -11.61 4.91 10.09
N LYS A 681 -10.73 3.93 10.35
CA LYS A 681 -9.28 4.07 10.28
C LYS A 681 -8.62 2.70 10.17
N GLU A 682 -8.04 2.40 9.02
CA GLU A 682 -7.13 1.27 8.83
C GLU A 682 -5.81 1.48 9.56
N ASN A 683 -5.13 0.39 9.92
CA ASN A 683 -3.75 0.39 10.43
C ASN A 683 -3.49 1.42 11.55
N TYR A 684 -4.45 1.55 12.46
CA TYR A 684 -4.39 2.47 13.59
C TYR A 684 -3.29 2.11 14.58
N ALA A 685 -3.15 0.82 14.85
CA ALA A 685 -2.35 0.25 15.93
C ALA A 685 -1.95 -1.20 15.59
N PRO A 686 -0.99 -1.82 16.30
CA PRO A 686 -0.63 -3.23 16.10
C PRO A 686 -1.85 -4.13 16.23
N THR A 687 -2.03 -5.07 15.29
CA THR A 687 -3.23 -5.91 15.32
C THR A 687 -3.31 -6.80 16.57
N LEU A 688 -4.50 -6.83 17.16
CA LEU A 688 -4.89 -7.69 18.28
C LEU A 688 -4.80 -9.20 17.95
N ASP A 689 -4.60 -9.60 16.68
CA ASP A 689 -4.43 -11.01 16.27
C ASP A 689 -3.21 -11.71 16.89
N ARG A 690 -2.18 -10.97 17.33
CA ARG A 690 -1.00 -11.51 18.02
C ARG A 690 -0.99 -11.22 19.53
N LEU A 691 -2.16 -11.14 20.16
CA LEU A 691 -2.25 -11.08 21.61
C LEU A 691 -1.94 -12.44 22.26
N GLU A 692 -1.12 -12.42 23.30
CA GLU A 692 -0.71 -13.58 24.08
C GLU A 692 -1.20 -13.50 25.54
N VAL A 693 -1.12 -14.62 26.26
CA VAL A 693 -1.48 -14.69 27.68
C VAL A 693 -0.54 -13.80 28.50
N GLY A 694 -1.10 -13.01 29.41
CA GLY A 694 -0.42 -11.94 30.15
C GLY A 694 -0.48 -10.58 29.46
N GLY A 695 -0.76 -10.52 28.15
CA GLY A 695 -0.93 -9.27 27.42
C GLY A 695 -2.09 -8.42 27.96
N ARG A 696 -1.95 -7.09 27.91
CA ARG A 696 -2.96 -6.14 28.40
C ARG A 696 -3.56 -5.33 27.26
N VAL A 697 -4.83 -4.98 27.37
CA VAL A 697 -5.53 -4.10 26.43
C VAL A 697 -6.53 -3.25 27.20
N GLY A 698 -6.72 -2.00 26.82
CA GLY A 698 -7.59 -1.07 27.52
C GLY A 698 -8.12 0.03 26.62
N VAL A 699 -8.94 0.91 27.19
CA VAL A 699 -9.58 2.00 26.46
C VAL A 699 -9.96 3.14 27.42
N LYS A 700 -9.83 4.37 26.95
CA LYS A 700 -10.18 5.60 27.68
C LYS A 700 -10.87 6.64 26.79
N ARG A 701 -11.62 7.52 27.44
CA ARG A 701 -12.26 8.71 26.84
C ARG A 701 -11.52 9.94 27.34
N CYS A 702 -10.67 10.57 26.55
CA CYS A 702 -9.89 11.72 27.00
C CYS A 702 -10.77 12.96 27.22
N THR A 703 -10.37 13.89 28.08
CA THR A 703 -11.10 15.16 28.35
C THR A 703 -11.44 15.93 27.08
N ASP A 704 -10.50 16.01 26.13
CA ASP A 704 -10.64 16.62 24.80
C ASP A 704 -11.73 16.01 23.90
N GLY A 705 -12.31 14.86 24.28
CA GLY A 705 -13.29 14.14 23.49
C GLY A 705 -12.71 13.23 22.43
N THR A 706 -11.47 12.77 22.61
CA THR A 706 -10.90 11.68 21.80
C THR A 706 -11.05 10.33 22.51
N MET A 707 -11.36 9.27 21.75
CA MET A 707 -11.13 7.89 22.21
C MET A 707 -9.67 7.52 21.94
N HIS A 708 -9.10 6.82 22.90
CA HIS A 708 -7.76 6.27 22.86
C HIS A 708 -7.83 4.80 23.29
N ILE A 709 -7.31 3.87 22.47
CA ILE A 709 -7.07 2.48 22.88
C ILE A 709 -5.73 2.41 23.61
N VAL A 710 -5.57 1.47 24.53
CA VAL A 710 -4.32 1.19 25.23
C VAL A 710 -3.96 -0.28 24.97
N ILE A 711 -2.72 -0.61 24.63
CA ILE A 711 -2.27 -2.00 24.47
C ILE A 711 -0.97 -2.14 25.26
N ASN A 712 -0.87 -3.12 26.15
CA ASN A 712 0.29 -3.32 27.03
C ASN A 712 0.70 -2.03 27.76
N GLY A 713 -0.28 -1.25 28.25
CA GLY A 713 -0.05 0.10 28.80
C GLY A 713 0.21 1.18 27.75
N GLU A 714 0.72 0.86 26.56
CA GLU A 714 0.95 1.80 25.45
C GLU A 714 -0.39 2.43 25.00
N ASP A 715 -0.61 3.73 25.28
CA ASP A 715 -1.76 4.51 24.83
C ASP A 715 -1.65 4.94 23.35
N MET A 716 -2.43 4.25 22.50
CA MET A 716 -2.33 4.23 21.04
C MET A 716 -2.64 5.55 20.32
N GLY A 717 -2.83 6.66 21.05
CA GLY A 717 -3.23 7.94 20.47
C GLY A 717 -4.68 7.93 19.98
N VAL A 718 -5.07 8.94 19.21
CA VAL A 718 -6.48 9.14 18.80
C VAL A 718 -6.98 8.00 17.91
N ALA A 719 -7.82 7.13 18.46
CA ALA A 719 -8.65 6.18 17.73
C ALA A 719 -9.77 6.90 16.97
N ALA A 720 -10.45 7.82 17.66
CA ALA A 720 -11.55 8.61 17.12
C ALA A 720 -11.67 9.98 17.80
N ASN A 721 -12.12 10.99 17.05
CA ASN A 721 -12.46 12.32 17.55
C ASN A 721 -13.95 12.43 17.88
N SER A 722 -14.33 13.49 18.60
CA SER A 722 -15.71 13.87 18.90
C SER A 722 -16.53 12.78 19.61
N VAL A 723 -15.88 12.08 20.54
CA VAL A 723 -16.42 11.01 21.35
C VAL A 723 -17.15 11.62 22.57
N PRO A 724 -18.45 11.29 22.78
CA PRO A 724 -19.26 11.79 23.89
C PRO A 724 -18.65 11.54 25.28
N LYS A 725 -19.24 12.18 26.29
CA LYS A 725 -19.05 11.78 27.69
C LYS A 725 -19.90 10.54 27.99
N ASP A 726 -19.70 9.97 29.18
CA ASP A 726 -20.53 8.90 29.74
C ASP A 726 -20.55 7.61 28.89
N MET A 727 -19.42 7.35 28.22
CA MET A 727 -19.15 6.16 27.43
C MET A 727 -18.83 4.96 28.32
N TYR A 728 -19.28 3.76 27.95
CA TYR A 728 -18.90 2.50 28.59
C TYR A 728 -17.81 1.81 27.75
N ALA A 729 -16.89 1.08 28.39
CA ALA A 729 -15.94 0.25 27.66
C ALA A 729 -16.63 -1.03 27.20
N VAL A 730 -16.38 -1.42 25.95
CA VAL A 730 -16.78 -2.69 25.36
C VAL A 730 -15.54 -3.53 25.08
N VAL A 731 -15.62 -4.83 25.37
CA VAL A 731 -14.63 -5.85 25.03
C VAL A 731 -15.38 -7.01 24.39
N ASP A 732 -14.81 -7.68 23.40
CA ASP A 732 -15.39 -8.88 22.80
C ASP A 732 -14.33 -9.96 22.60
N LEU A 733 -14.53 -11.09 23.29
CA LEU A 733 -13.70 -12.31 23.30
C LEU A 733 -13.81 -13.10 21.99
N TYR A 734 -13.73 -12.39 20.86
CA TYR A 734 -13.82 -12.96 19.54
C TYR A 734 -12.54 -13.71 19.17
N GLY A 735 -12.69 -14.73 18.33
CA GLY A 735 -11.60 -15.53 17.80
C GLY A 735 -10.74 -16.19 18.88
N ARG A 736 -9.43 -15.99 18.80
CA ARG A 736 -8.42 -16.74 19.56
C ARG A 736 -8.45 -16.53 21.08
N VAL A 737 -9.02 -15.45 21.59
CA VAL A 737 -8.97 -15.10 23.03
C VAL A 737 -10.13 -15.73 23.79
N GLU A 738 -9.82 -16.50 24.85
CA GLU A 738 -10.82 -17.23 25.65
C GLU A 738 -11.05 -16.62 27.04
N GLN A 739 -10.10 -15.91 27.65
CA GLN A 739 -10.32 -15.31 28.98
C GLN A 739 -9.57 -14.00 29.19
N VAL A 740 -10.23 -13.04 29.85
CA VAL A 740 -9.66 -11.74 30.25
C VAL A 740 -10.11 -11.30 31.64
N THR A 741 -9.32 -10.48 32.33
CA THR A 741 -9.61 -9.91 33.66
C THR A 741 -9.41 -8.38 33.69
N VAL A 742 -10.36 -7.63 34.25
CA VAL A 742 -10.23 -6.17 34.50
C VAL A 742 -9.20 -5.90 35.60
N ILE A 743 -8.29 -4.96 35.36
CA ILE A 743 -7.16 -4.64 36.26
C ILE A 743 -7.08 -3.17 36.70
N SER A 744 -7.98 -2.28 36.25
CA SER A 744 -8.01 -0.86 36.63
C SER A 744 -8.17 -0.62 38.15
N SER A 745 -7.27 0.19 38.72
CA SER A 745 -7.25 0.61 40.14
C SER A 745 -7.29 2.14 40.29
N SER A 746 -7.91 2.65 41.36
CA SER A 746 -8.30 4.06 41.50
C SER A 746 -7.24 4.98 42.09
N PHE A 747 -7.10 6.16 41.50
CA PHE A 747 -6.66 7.38 42.19
C PHE A 747 -7.90 8.24 42.54
N PRO A 748 -7.94 8.94 43.69
CA PRO A 748 -9.10 9.72 44.12
C PRO A 748 -9.07 11.18 43.61
N ASP A 749 -10.23 11.67 43.14
CA ASP A 749 -10.43 13.07 42.76
C ASP A 749 -10.72 13.98 43.99
N LEU A 750 -10.35 15.26 43.90
CA LEU A 750 -10.83 16.35 44.75
C LEU A 750 -11.82 17.24 43.95
N PRO A 751 -12.81 17.89 44.60
CA PRO A 751 -13.89 18.59 43.90
C PRO A 751 -13.53 20.00 43.43
N GLU A 752 -14.07 20.42 42.27
CA GLU A 752 -14.08 21.82 41.82
C GLU A 752 -15.16 22.66 42.56
N SER A 753 -14.83 23.90 42.90
CA SER A 753 -15.81 25.00 43.02
C SER A 753 -15.33 26.22 42.23
N ASP A 754 -16.27 27.10 41.89
CA ASP A 754 -16.06 28.49 41.45
C ASP A 754 -15.33 28.74 40.11
N ARG A 755 -16.14 28.86 39.03
CA ARG A 755 -15.87 29.79 37.91
C ARG A 755 -16.67 31.06 38.16
N PRO A 756 -16.12 32.27 37.92
CA PRO A 756 -16.26 32.91 36.59
C PRO A 756 -15.11 33.92 36.27
N PRO A 757 -15.17 34.74 35.19
CA PRO A 757 -15.70 34.55 33.83
C PRO A 757 -14.61 34.75 32.74
N SER A 758 -15.01 34.85 31.47
CA SER A 758 -14.17 35.10 30.28
C SER A 758 -13.61 36.53 30.15
N ILE A 759 -12.44 36.70 29.49
CA ILE A 759 -12.24 37.53 28.26
C ILE A 759 -10.78 37.46 27.71
N SER A 760 -10.69 37.61 26.37
CA SER A 760 -9.55 37.82 25.42
C SER A 760 -8.04 37.76 25.79
N SER A 761 -7.30 37.19 24.83
CA SER A 761 -6.09 37.71 24.15
C SER A 761 -4.66 37.68 24.77
N THR A 762 -3.74 37.26 23.89
CA THR A 762 -2.33 37.71 23.70
C THR A 762 -1.22 37.44 24.73
N SER A 763 -0.30 36.57 24.29
CA SER A 763 1.17 36.72 24.27
C SER A 763 2.03 36.79 25.56
N THR A 764 2.95 35.81 25.62
CA THR A 764 4.40 35.89 25.95
C THR A 764 4.90 36.09 27.39
N GLU A 765 6.13 35.58 27.57
CA GLU A 765 7.14 35.87 28.60
C GLU A 765 7.04 35.25 30.01
N SER A 766 7.82 34.16 30.16
CA SER A 766 8.83 33.91 31.22
C SER A 766 8.55 34.24 32.69
N LEU A 767 8.39 33.15 33.47
CA LEU A 767 9.32 32.68 34.52
C LEU A 767 9.81 33.60 35.66
N GLU A 768 10.08 32.94 36.80
CA GLU A 768 10.56 33.47 38.08
C GLU A 768 9.50 34.23 38.93
N ASN A 769 9.52 34.18 40.27
CA ASN A 769 10.60 33.75 41.17
C ASN A 769 10.15 32.79 42.30
N TRP A 770 11.11 32.06 42.86
CA TRP A 770 10.89 31.12 43.97
C TRP A 770 10.77 31.82 45.34
N ARG A 771 9.96 31.24 46.25
CA ARG A 771 10.24 31.25 47.69
C ARG A 771 9.85 29.90 48.28
N GLY A 772 10.84 29.18 48.81
CA GLY A 772 10.64 28.06 49.72
C GLY A 772 11.29 28.37 51.06
N GLU A 773 10.85 27.71 52.12
CA GLU A 773 11.58 27.65 53.39
C GLU A 773 11.56 26.22 53.92
N SER A 774 12.68 25.80 54.49
CA SER A 774 13.08 24.39 54.54
C SER A 774 12.97 23.79 55.94
N PHE A 775 12.78 22.46 56.00
CA PHE A 775 13.42 21.64 57.04
C PHE A 775 14.40 20.68 56.36
N GLY A 776 15.68 20.78 56.73
CA GLY A 776 16.75 19.87 56.30
C GLY A 776 17.13 18.86 57.40
N CYS A 777 18.33 18.30 57.43
CA CYS A 777 19.42 18.26 56.43
C CYS A 777 20.47 17.22 56.90
N ARG A 778 21.15 16.57 55.94
CA ARG A 778 22.28 15.60 56.01
C ARG A 778 21.92 14.32 55.23
N ASP A 779 22.73 13.81 54.29
CA ASP A 779 24.12 14.14 53.94
C ASP A 779 24.30 14.59 52.48
N SER A 780 25.50 15.07 52.15
CA SER A 780 25.89 15.55 50.83
C SER A 780 26.56 14.45 50.01
N ASP A 781 25.83 13.82 49.07
CA ASP A 781 26.39 13.14 47.89
C ASP A 781 25.29 12.61 46.94
N GLU A 782 24.74 13.45 46.05
CA GLU A 782 24.06 12.95 44.84
C GLU A 782 24.01 13.95 43.66
N ILE A 783 25.17 14.44 43.23
CA ILE A 783 25.34 14.98 41.87
C ILE A 783 25.89 13.86 40.99
N GLY A 784 25.21 13.54 39.88
CA GLY A 784 25.83 12.76 38.79
C GLY A 784 25.55 11.25 38.72
N LYS A 785 24.46 10.72 39.30
CA LYS A 785 23.96 9.39 38.89
C LYS A 785 23.32 9.49 37.49
N LEU A 786 24.09 9.13 36.46
CA LEU A 786 23.55 8.81 35.13
C LEU A 786 22.44 7.78 35.29
N VAL A 787 21.28 8.04 34.68
CA VAL A 787 20.15 7.12 34.75
C VAL A 787 20.48 5.93 33.87
N CYS A 788 20.59 4.73 34.45
CA CYS A 788 20.82 3.52 33.66
C CYS A 788 19.67 3.36 32.65
N MET A 789 20.01 3.39 31.36
CA MET A 789 19.04 3.25 30.28
C MET A 789 18.96 1.80 29.82
N GLU A 790 17.74 1.37 29.54
CA GLU A 790 17.34 0.05 29.05
C GLU A 790 16.12 0.28 28.14
N PHE A 791 15.81 -0.63 27.20
CA PHE A 791 14.56 -0.55 26.45
C PHE A 791 13.37 -0.89 27.35
N HIS A 792 12.23 -0.26 27.10
CA HIS A 792 10.99 -0.60 27.74
C HIS A 792 10.48 -1.93 27.18
N TRP A 793 9.88 -2.77 28.04
CA TRP A 793 9.20 -4.03 27.71
C TRP A 793 7.98 -3.86 26.77
N ASN A 794 7.74 -2.64 26.30
CA ASN A 794 6.65 -2.26 25.43
C ASN A 794 7.29 -1.77 24.13
N HIS A 795 7.10 -2.53 23.06
CA HIS A 795 7.81 -2.39 21.79
C HIS A 795 6.96 -2.92 20.63
N GLY A 796 7.43 -2.63 19.42
CA GLY A 796 6.82 -3.04 18.16
C GLY A 796 6.65 -4.55 18.02
N LYS A 797 5.62 -4.92 17.26
CA LYS A 797 5.07 -6.27 17.08
C LYS A 797 6.05 -7.32 16.52
N ASN A 798 7.18 -6.88 15.94
CA ASN A 798 8.21 -7.75 15.38
C ASN A 798 9.54 -7.63 16.15
N VAL A 799 9.59 -6.99 17.32
CA VAL A 799 10.78 -6.88 18.18
C VAL A 799 10.78 -7.98 19.24
N GLN A 800 11.97 -8.50 19.53
CA GLN A 800 12.32 -9.28 20.70
C GLN A 800 13.42 -8.52 21.47
N LEU A 801 13.21 -8.30 22.77
CA LEU A 801 14.25 -7.79 23.66
C LEU A 801 15.06 -8.96 24.25
N ILE A 802 16.38 -8.78 24.32
CA ILE A 802 17.34 -9.71 24.95
C ILE A 802 18.37 -8.90 25.75
N ASN A 803 19.26 -9.60 26.48
CA ASN A 803 20.35 -8.99 27.24
C ASN A 803 19.84 -7.93 28.25
N ASP A 804 18.97 -8.33 29.18
CA ASP A 804 18.33 -7.47 30.20
C ASP A 804 17.71 -6.17 29.63
N ASN A 805 16.99 -6.31 28.51
CA ASN A 805 16.40 -5.22 27.73
C ASN A 805 17.40 -4.20 27.16
N MET A 806 18.70 -4.48 27.16
CA MET A 806 19.71 -3.63 26.52
C MET A 806 19.74 -3.82 25.00
N THR A 807 19.35 -4.98 24.49
CA THR A 807 19.42 -5.34 23.07
C THR A 807 18.02 -5.56 22.49
N ALA A 808 17.75 -4.97 21.33
CA ALA A 808 16.51 -5.12 20.58
C ALA A 808 16.80 -5.76 19.21
N CYS A 809 16.15 -6.89 18.93
CA CYS A 809 16.27 -7.62 17.67
C CYS A 809 14.90 -7.70 16.97
N ARG A 810 14.81 -7.34 15.69
CA ARG A 810 13.58 -7.47 14.90
C ARG A 810 13.54 -8.86 14.23
N THR A 811 12.61 -9.71 14.68
CA THR A 811 12.52 -11.13 14.31
C THR A 811 11.78 -11.41 12.99
N ALA A 812 11.02 -10.44 12.46
CA ALA A 812 10.21 -10.62 11.25
C ALA A 812 10.03 -9.31 10.46
N SER A 813 9.45 -9.40 9.26
CA SER A 813 9.11 -8.28 8.38
C SER A 813 10.33 -7.37 8.05
N TYR A 814 10.06 -6.13 7.65
CA TYR A 814 10.97 -4.99 7.58
C TYR A 814 10.52 -3.82 8.48
N ASN A 815 9.40 -3.98 9.20
CA ASN A 815 8.69 -2.90 9.89
C ASN A 815 8.12 -3.37 11.25
N GLN A 816 7.44 -2.47 11.98
CA GLN A 816 6.97 -2.69 13.35
C GLN A 816 8.14 -3.03 14.30
N GLY A 817 9.29 -2.38 14.10
CA GLY A 817 10.56 -2.60 14.79
C GLY A 817 10.82 -1.63 15.95
N ILE A 818 9.80 -0.91 16.42
CA ILE A 818 9.95 0.24 17.31
C ILE A 818 10.28 -0.18 18.75
N VAL A 819 11.18 0.53 19.42
CA VAL A 819 11.52 0.41 20.85
C VAL A 819 11.64 1.80 21.47
N VAL A 820 11.43 1.90 22.79
CA VAL A 820 11.48 3.16 23.54
C VAL A 820 12.33 2.98 24.80
N SER A 821 13.02 4.02 25.28
CA SER A 821 13.75 3.97 26.55
C SER A 821 12.81 3.79 27.74
N ARG A 822 13.13 2.88 28.67
CA ARG A 822 12.27 2.57 29.83
C ARG A 822 12.09 3.73 30.79
N ARG A 823 13.12 4.56 30.91
CA ARG A 823 13.15 5.77 31.75
C ARG A 823 13.13 7.02 30.86
N PRO A 824 12.67 8.17 31.37
CA PRO A 824 12.83 9.45 30.67
C PRO A 824 14.31 9.70 30.38
N LEU A 825 14.61 10.37 29.27
CA LEU A 825 15.94 10.89 28.97
C LEU A 825 16.20 12.15 29.84
N PRO A 826 17.17 12.14 30.77
CA PRO A 826 17.55 13.35 31.48
C PRO A 826 18.20 14.37 30.53
N ARG A 827 18.01 15.67 30.79
CA ARG A 827 18.75 16.71 30.04
C ARG A 827 20.25 16.52 30.26
N MET A 828 21.04 16.76 29.22
CA MET A 828 22.49 16.49 29.11
C MET A 828 22.92 15.01 29.17
N GLN A 829 22.02 14.03 29.31
CA GLN A 829 22.39 12.63 29.15
C GLN A 829 22.28 12.21 27.68
N LEU A 830 23.36 11.61 27.15
CA LEU A 830 23.36 10.93 25.86
C LEU A 830 22.79 9.51 26.02
N PHE A 831 21.82 9.15 25.19
CA PHE A 831 21.39 7.76 24.99
C PHE A 831 21.94 7.29 23.65
N GLN A 832 22.65 6.17 23.61
CA GLN A 832 23.35 5.71 22.42
C GLN A 832 23.19 4.20 22.22
N VAL A 833 23.00 3.77 20.98
CA VAL A 833 22.93 2.36 20.57
C VAL A 833 23.99 2.05 19.53
N ARG A 834 24.50 0.82 19.53
CA ARG A 834 25.23 0.21 18.43
C ARG A 834 24.28 -0.52 17.50
N VAL A 835 24.53 -0.47 16.19
CA VAL A 835 23.89 -1.34 15.21
C VAL A 835 24.64 -2.67 15.16
N ASP A 836 24.05 -3.76 15.68
CA ASP A 836 24.71 -5.07 15.75
C ASP A 836 24.43 -5.94 14.52
N LYS A 837 23.27 -5.76 13.85
CA LYS A 837 22.89 -6.58 12.68
C LYS A 837 22.11 -5.78 11.65
N LEU A 838 22.51 -5.94 10.38
CA LEU A 838 21.79 -5.46 9.20
C LEU A 838 21.40 -6.62 8.28
N ASN A 839 20.24 -6.52 7.64
CA ASN A 839 19.67 -7.50 6.73
C ASN A 839 19.47 -6.89 5.32
N PRO A 840 20.30 -7.27 4.32
CA PRO A 840 20.27 -6.67 2.99
C PRO A 840 19.08 -7.11 2.12
N ARG A 841 18.14 -7.92 2.64
CA ARG A 841 16.88 -8.24 1.94
C ARG A 841 15.91 -7.05 1.89
N TRP A 842 16.11 -6.04 2.72
CA TRP A 842 15.22 -4.90 2.88
C TRP A 842 15.89 -3.58 2.48
N THR A 843 15.14 -2.48 2.48
CA THR A 843 15.65 -1.13 2.14
C THR A 843 15.33 -0.11 3.25
N SER A 844 16.05 1.03 3.24
CA SER A 844 16.19 1.94 4.39
C SER A 844 16.80 1.27 5.63
N SER A 845 17.02 2.01 6.72
CA SER A 845 17.57 1.48 7.98
C SER A 845 16.79 2.10 9.16
N LEU A 846 17.44 2.25 10.33
CA LEU A 846 16.77 2.69 11.55
C LEU A 846 16.24 4.13 11.51
N LEU A 847 15.18 4.37 12.27
CA LEU A 847 14.71 5.71 12.65
C LEU A 847 15.12 5.96 14.12
N ILE A 848 15.39 7.21 14.50
CA ILE A 848 15.63 7.57 15.92
C ILE A 848 14.99 8.92 16.27
N GLY A 849 14.49 9.08 17.48
CA GLY A 849 13.75 10.26 17.90
C GLY A 849 13.60 10.40 19.42
N VAL A 850 12.88 11.43 19.82
CA VAL A 850 12.34 11.57 21.19
C VAL A 850 10.83 11.79 21.17
N VAL A 851 10.18 11.31 22.23
CA VAL A 851 8.74 11.38 22.43
C VAL A 851 8.42 11.89 23.85
N GLY A 852 7.60 12.92 23.97
CA GLY A 852 7.15 13.51 25.24
C GLY A 852 6.02 12.72 25.92
N GLN A 853 5.71 11.53 25.41
CA GLN A 853 4.69 10.62 25.92
C GLN A 853 5.39 9.35 26.41
N ALA A 854 4.99 8.83 27.57
CA ALA A 854 5.69 7.72 28.22
C ALA A 854 5.60 6.39 27.44
N PRO A 855 6.51 5.42 27.65
CA PRO A 855 6.43 4.10 27.03
C PRO A 855 5.16 3.35 27.45
N ASP A 856 4.74 3.50 28.71
CA ASP A 856 3.42 3.12 29.22
C ASP A 856 2.27 4.03 28.71
N LYS A 857 2.45 4.74 27.58
CA LYS A 857 1.50 5.69 26.99
C LYS A 857 1.61 5.92 25.46
N LEU A 858 2.41 5.19 24.66
CA LEU A 858 2.57 5.47 23.20
C LEU A 858 1.68 4.58 22.28
N SER A 859 1.73 4.80 20.97
CA SER A 859 1.48 3.73 19.98
C SER A 859 2.74 3.41 19.20
N PHE A 860 2.93 2.13 18.90
CA PHE A 860 3.78 1.67 17.80
C PHE A 860 2.98 1.48 16.49
N PRO A 861 2.90 2.52 15.63
CA PRO A 861 2.46 2.35 14.23
C PRO A 861 3.42 1.44 13.44
N LEU A 862 3.16 1.25 12.15
CA LEU A 862 4.02 0.46 11.27
C LEU A 862 5.49 0.94 11.25
N THR A 863 5.72 2.25 11.36
CA THR A 863 7.05 2.87 11.47
C THR A 863 7.01 4.08 12.40
N ALA A 864 8.09 4.37 13.14
CA ALA A 864 8.07 5.38 14.22
C ALA A 864 7.61 6.78 13.76
N VAL A 865 7.88 7.19 12.52
CA VAL A 865 7.36 8.46 11.95
C VAL A 865 5.83 8.56 12.01
N GLY A 866 5.10 7.45 12.06
CA GLY A 866 3.64 7.42 12.25
C GLY A 866 3.13 7.89 13.62
N ILE A 867 4.02 8.18 14.59
CA ILE A 867 3.65 8.72 15.91
C ILE A 867 3.23 10.19 15.74
N LYS A 868 2.10 10.57 16.37
CA LYS A 868 1.39 11.85 16.14
C LYS A 868 1.22 12.75 17.36
N LYS A 869 1.67 12.34 18.54
CA LYS A 869 1.57 13.14 19.78
C LYS A 869 2.96 13.32 20.38
N SER A 870 3.37 14.58 20.52
CA SER A 870 4.62 15.01 21.17
C SER A 870 5.86 14.23 20.70
N SER A 871 6.16 14.23 19.39
CA SER A 871 7.12 13.28 18.79
C SER A 871 8.04 13.94 17.77
N TRP A 872 9.35 13.81 17.95
CA TRP A 872 10.41 14.36 17.09
C TRP A 872 11.30 13.23 16.59
N ILE A 873 11.12 12.81 15.34
CA ILE A 873 11.64 11.53 14.84
C ILE A 873 12.38 11.75 13.52
N ILE A 874 13.59 11.22 13.44
CA ILE A 874 14.48 11.33 12.29
C ILE A 874 14.38 10.03 11.49
N GLN A 875 13.90 10.14 10.25
CA GLN A 875 13.89 9.05 9.26
C GLN A 875 14.78 9.43 8.09
N GLY A 876 15.71 8.55 7.75
CA GLY A 876 16.74 8.84 6.76
C GLY A 876 17.55 10.06 7.21
N ASN A 877 17.33 11.23 6.61
CA ASN A 877 17.83 12.51 7.15
C ASN A 877 16.78 13.64 7.24
N ALA A 878 15.50 13.28 7.31
CA ALA A 878 14.41 14.21 7.54
C ALA A 878 13.89 14.07 8.98
N LEU A 879 13.68 15.21 9.65
CA LEU A 879 13.02 15.30 10.94
C LEU A 879 11.51 15.51 10.74
N PHE A 880 10.75 14.65 11.40
CA PHE A 880 9.30 14.70 11.49
C PHE A 880 8.89 15.14 12.89
N ASN A 881 7.93 16.05 12.97
CA ASN A 881 7.22 16.38 14.20
C ASN A 881 5.78 15.91 14.04
N ASN A 882 5.30 15.00 14.89
CA ASN A 882 3.93 14.48 14.89
C ASN A 882 3.47 13.95 13.50
N SER A 883 4.27 13.07 12.90
CA SER A 883 4.17 12.58 11.51
C SER A 883 4.29 13.60 10.38
N VAL A 884 4.40 14.90 10.65
CA VAL A 884 4.61 15.93 9.62
C VAL A 884 6.11 16.14 9.45
N LYS A 885 6.62 16.03 8.21
CA LYS A 885 8.03 16.38 7.92
C LYS A 885 8.21 17.89 8.11
N VAL A 886 8.94 18.30 9.15
CA VAL A 886 9.16 19.71 9.48
C VAL A 886 10.51 20.24 8.98
N ARG A 887 11.51 19.36 8.82
CA ARG A 887 12.83 19.71 8.33
C ARG A 887 13.41 18.55 7.53
N GLU A 888 13.96 18.82 6.36
CA GLU A 888 14.70 17.84 5.58
C GLU A 888 16.19 18.19 5.59
N GLN A 889 17.06 17.21 5.36
CA GLN A 889 18.51 17.40 5.28
C GLN A 889 19.14 17.93 6.59
N TYR A 890 18.53 17.60 7.74
CA TYR A 890 19.04 18.01 9.06
C TYR A 890 20.43 17.42 9.33
N GLY A 891 20.67 16.15 8.95
CA GLY A 891 21.89 15.45 9.32
C GLY A 891 22.30 14.32 8.35
N PRO A 892 23.09 13.34 8.84
CA PRO A 892 23.45 12.13 8.10
C PRO A 892 22.21 11.32 7.71
N ASN A 893 22.31 10.55 6.64
CA ASN A 893 21.24 9.62 6.26
C ASN A 893 21.39 8.31 7.05
N LEU A 894 20.46 8.04 7.97
CA LEU A 894 20.43 6.82 8.77
C LEU A 894 20.30 5.57 7.89
N ASP A 895 19.72 5.67 6.68
CA ASP A 895 19.70 4.60 5.68
C ASP A 895 21.09 4.19 5.15
N SER A 896 22.15 4.92 5.51
CA SER A 896 23.56 4.62 5.19
C SER A 896 24.40 4.17 6.40
N LEU A 897 23.76 3.71 7.47
CA LEU A 897 24.45 3.09 8.61
C LEU A 897 24.96 1.68 8.29
N HIS A 898 26.04 1.27 8.95
CA HIS A 898 26.64 -0.05 8.87
C HIS A 898 26.66 -0.74 10.24
N VAL A 899 26.86 -2.07 10.28
CA VAL A 899 27.09 -2.80 11.53
C VAL A 899 28.32 -2.23 12.23
N GLY A 900 28.23 -2.04 13.55
CA GLY A 900 29.23 -1.36 14.37
C GLY A 900 29.04 0.15 14.50
N HIS A 901 28.24 0.81 13.64
CA HIS A 901 27.95 2.23 13.81
C HIS A 901 27.16 2.48 15.10
N LEU A 902 27.48 3.60 15.76
CA LEU A 902 26.77 4.09 16.93
C LEU A 902 25.82 5.22 16.53
N VAL A 903 24.59 5.20 17.05
CA VAL A 903 23.61 6.28 16.86
C VAL A 903 23.01 6.62 18.22
N GLY A 904 22.88 7.90 18.53
CA GLY A 904 22.36 8.34 19.81
C GLY A 904 21.63 9.66 19.74
N VAL A 905 21.02 10.05 20.86
CA VAL A 905 20.28 11.29 21.01
C VAL A 905 20.47 11.88 22.41
N MET A 906 20.41 13.21 22.47
CA MET A 906 20.48 14.00 23.69
C MET A 906 19.44 15.13 23.63
N VAL A 907 18.97 15.58 24.79
CA VAL A 907 18.29 16.88 24.92
C VAL A 907 19.14 17.76 25.82
N ASP A 908 19.50 18.96 25.37
CA ASP A 908 20.39 19.86 26.12
C ASP A 908 19.67 20.58 27.28
N LEU A 909 20.39 21.44 28.03
CA LEU A 909 19.79 22.25 29.11
C LEU A 909 18.73 23.24 28.62
N ASN A 910 18.80 23.69 27.36
CA ASN A 910 17.85 24.63 26.77
C ASN A 910 16.55 23.93 26.29
N GLY A 911 16.60 22.61 26.04
CA GLY A 911 15.51 21.85 25.43
C GLY A 911 15.68 21.63 23.93
N CYS A 912 16.89 21.80 23.41
CA CYS A 912 17.28 21.44 22.05
C CYS A 912 17.41 19.92 21.91
N PHE A 913 16.87 19.34 20.83
CA PHE A 913 17.08 17.95 20.44
C PHE A 913 18.35 17.80 19.60
N HIS A 914 19.22 16.86 19.93
CA HIS A 914 20.46 16.59 19.18
C HIS A 914 20.52 15.11 18.75
N LEU A 915 20.94 14.88 17.51
CA LEU A 915 21.33 13.56 16.98
C LEU A 915 22.85 13.40 17.09
N PHE A 916 23.29 12.25 17.56
CA PHE A 916 24.70 11.83 17.56
C PHE A 916 24.88 10.64 16.63
N VAL A 917 25.94 10.63 15.82
CA VAL A 917 26.36 9.47 15.01
C VAL A 917 27.87 9.27 15.17
N ASN A 918 28.28 8.06 15.54
CA ASN A 918 29.67 7.70 15.87
C ASN A 918 30.33 8.70 16.84
N GLY A 919 29.58 9.14 17.87
CA GLY A 919 30.04 10.11 18.87
C GLY A 919 30.02 11.59 18.45
N VAL A 920 29.70 11.90 17.18
CA VAL A 920 29.68 13.28 16.67
C VAL A 920 28.25 13.84 16.75
N ASP A 921 28.08 14.98 17.44
CA ASP A 921 26.85 15.78 17.42
C ASP A 921 26.59 16.33 16.00
N GLN A 922 25.35 16.20 15.52
CA GLN A 922 24.89 16.73 14.24
C GLN A 922 24.19 18.10 14.38
N GLY A 923 24.26 18.72 15.57
CA GLY A 923 23.70 20.01 15.91
C GLY A 923 22.21 19.95 16.26
N VAL A 924 21.59 21.10 16.52
CA VAL A 924 20.18 21.14 16.95
C VAL A 924 19.24 20.69 15.82
N ALA A 925 18.45 19.66 16.09
CA ALA A 925 17.37 19.14 15.25
C ALA A 925 16.11 20.01 15.35
N ALA A 926 15.65 20.24 16.59
CA ALA A 926 14.49 21.02 16.99
C ALA A 926 14.73 21.63 18.37
N HIS A 927 13.95 22.65 18.71
CA HIS A 927 13.94 23.31 20.02
C HIS A 927 12.69 22.89 20.81
N ASP A 928 12.55 23.41 22.04
CA ASP A 928 11.34 23.31 22.86
C ASP A 928 10.86 21.88 23.16
N ILE A 929 11.79 20.93 23.30
CA ILE A 929 11.46 19.53 23.62
C ILE A 929 10.83 19.43 25.03
N PRO A 930 9.61 18.85 25.14
CA PRO A 930 8.95 18.64 26.42
C PRO A 930 9.74 17.78 27.39
N VAL A 931 9.54 18.04 28.69
CA VAL A 931 10.09 17.25 29.79
C VAL A 931 8.90 16.70 30.60
N PRO A 932 8.84 15.37 30.87
CA PRO A 932 9.77 14.33 30.41
C PRO A 932 9.65 14.05 28.90
N CYS A 933 10.74 13.58 28.30
CA CYS A 933 10.73 12.87 27.03
C CYS A 933 11.50 11.55 27.15
N TYR A 934 11.26 10.64 26.21
CA TYR A 934 11.82 9.30 26.14
C TYR A 934 12.40 9.09 24.74
N VAL A 935 13.44 8.26 24.61
CA VAL A 935 14.06 7.98 23.30
C VAL A 935 13.23 6.93 22.58
N VAL A 936 12.95 7.13 21.29
CA VAL A 936 12.32 6.13 20.42
C VAL A 936 13.27 5.76 19.28
N ILE A 937 13.41 4.47 18.97
CA ILE A 937 14.17 3.95 17.84
C ILE A 937 13.30 2.95 17.08
N ASP A 938 13.36 2.94 15.75
CA ASP A 938 12.73 1.91 14.92
C ASP A 938 13.80 1.04 14.27
N VAL A 939 13.81 -0.25 14.59
CA VAL A 939 14.66 -1.27 13.97
C VAL A 939 14.08 -1.61 12.58
N TYR A 940 14.02 -0.60 11.71
CA TYR A 940 13.32 -0.61 10.42
C TYR A 940 14.23 -1.01 9.25
N GLY A 941 13.62 -1.55 8.20
CA GLY A 941 14.27 -1.83 6.93
C GLY A 941 15.39 -2.85 7.08
N GLN A 942 16.59 -2.45 6.66
CA GLN A 942 17.80 -3.24 6.84
C GLN A 942 18.18 -3.39 8.31
N CYS A 943 17.80 -2.47 9.21
CA CYS A 943 18.16 -2.63 10.62
C CYS A 943 17.44 -3.84 11.20
N GLU A 944 18.19 -4.78 11.80
CA GLU A 944 17.64 -6.00 12.40
C GLU A 944 18.03 -6.15 13.88
N GLN A 945 19.17 -5.61 14.34
CA GLN A 945 19.51 -5.63 15.76
C GLN A 945 20.29 -4.39 16.19
N ILE A 946 19.97 -3.89 17.39
CA ILE A 946 20.67 -2.80 18.08
C ILE A 946 20.89 -3.11 19.57
N THR A 947 21.93 -2.55 20.19
CA THR A 947 22.20 -2.64 21.63
C THR A 947 22.52 -1.28 22.22
N ILE A 948 21.89 -0.92 23.35
CA ILE A 948 22.22 0.27 24.14
C ILE A 948 23.63 0.12 24.69
N ILE A 949 24.48 1.12 24.41
CA ILE A 949 25.82 1.20 24.96
C ILE A 949 25.79 2.01 26.26
N ARG A 950 26.50 1.52 27.26
CA ARG A 950 26.85 2.23 28.49
C ARG A 950 28.36 2.51 28.48
N ASP A 951 28.79 3.55 29.19
CA ASP A 951 30.20 3.96 29.21
C ASP A 951 31.14 2.87 29.77
N ASP A 952 30.65 2.01 30.67
CA ASP A 952 31.38 0.87 31.26
C ASP A 952 31.63 -0.29 30.26
N MET A 953 30.82 -0.41 29.20
CA MET A 953 30.97 -1.48 28.21
C MET A 953 32.01 -1.16 27.12
N ILE A 954 32.47 0.10 27.02
CA ILE A 954 33.42 0.55 25.98
C ILE A 954 34.86 0.04 26.24
N GLU A 955 35.21 -0.27 27.50
CA GLU A 955 36.55 -0.78 27.83
C GLU A 955 36.79 -2.26 27.47
N ASN A 956 35.74 -3.10 27.42
CA ASN A 956 35.90 -4.55 27.29
C ASN A 956 36.07 -5.04 25.84
N ASP A 957 35.40 -4.43 24.85
CA ASP A 957 35.51 -4.81 23.42
C ASP A 957 36.93 -4.59 22.86
N ASN A 958 37.76 -3.80 23.58
CA ASN A 958 39.18 -3.58 23.29
C ASN A 958 40.13 -4.60 23.94
N ARG A 959 39.68 -5.44 24.89
CA ARG A 959 40.53 -6.42 25.60
C ARG A 959 40.51 -7.82 24.97
N GLU A 960 39.35 -8.30 24.52
CA GLU A 960 39.23 -9.68 23.97
C GLU A 960 39.87 -9.90 22.58
N LYS A 961 40.48 -8.88 21.97
CA LYS A 961 41.25 -9.00 20.71
C LYS A 961 42.76 -8.94 20.88
N ALA A 962 43.25 -8.93 22.12
CA ALA A 962 44.67 -8.71 22.44
C ALA A 962 45.31 -9.84 23.27
N ASP A 963 44.91 -11.11 23.08
CA ASP A 963 45.69 -12.27 23.55
C ASP A 963 45.40 -13.56 22.76
N MET A 964 46.33 -13.93 21.88
CA MET A 964 46.75 -15.28 21.43
C MET A 964 47.62 -15.10 20.17
N VAL A 965 48.75 -15.82 20.08
CA VAL A 965 49.88 -15.43 19.22
C VAL A 965 50.32 -16.57 18.29
N ASP A 966 50.96 -16.15 17.18
CA ASP A 966 51.79 -16.94 16.25
C ASP A 966 51.02 -17.79 15.22
N GLY A 967 51.67 -18.10 14.09
CA GLY A 967 50.96 -18.71 12.95
C GLY A 967 51.79 -19.11 11.74
N MET A 968 51.10 -19.62 10.72
CA MET A 968 51.62 -19.85 9.36
C MET A 968 50.51 -19.68 8.30
N LYS A 969 50.85 -19.87 7.02
CA LYS A 969 50.13 -19.35 5.85
C LYS A 969 48.98 -20.23 5.33
N GLU A 970 48.27 -19.63 4.36
CA GLU A 970 47.37 -20.20 3.33
C GLU A 970 45.90 -20.35 3.75
N SER A 971 44.90 -20.03 2.92
CA SER A 971 44.91 -19.51 1.53
C SER A 971 43.83 -18.45 1.30
N VAL A 972 44.02 -17.53 0.35
CA VAL A 972 43.10 -16.40 0.11
C VAL A 972 41.88 -16.82 -0.72
N VAL A 973 40.68 -16.63 -0.16
CA VAL A 973 39.42 -16.49 -0.91
C VAL A 973 38.79 -15.17 -0.51
N GLY A 974 38.57 -14.28 -1.48
CA GLY A 974 38.16 -12.89 -1.20
C GLY A 974 36.71 -12.76 -0.74
N SER A 975 36.47 -11.89 0.24
CA SER A 975 35.13 -11.43 0.62
C SER A 975 34.52 -10.52 -0.47
N PRO A 976 33.18 -10.48 -0.63
CA PRO A 976 32.55 -9.65 -1.65
C PRO A 976 32.74 -8.14 -1.41
N PRO A 977 32.81 -7.31 -2.47
CA PRO A 977 33.01 -5.87 -2.32
C PRO A 977 31.78 -5.17 -1.72
N ILE A 978 32.01 -4.39 -0.66
CA ILE A 978 30.99 -3.55 -0.04
C ILE A 978 30.60 -2.43 -1.01
N THR A 979 29.32 -2.35 -1.39
CA THR A 979 28.82 -1.27 -2.25
C THR A 979 28.67 0.04 -1.45
N PRO A 980 29.38 1.13 -1.79
CA PRO A 980 29.37 2.36 -0.99
C PRO A 980 28.01 3.06 -1.03
N ALA A 981 27.46 3.35 0.15
CA ALA A 981 26.14 3.97 0.29
C ALA A 981 26.13 5.42 -0.24
N VAL A 982 25.24 5.69 -1.20
CA VAL A 982 25.16 7.00 -1.87
C VAL A 982 24.31 7.96 -1.03
N VAL A 983 24.95 8.91 -0.35
CA VAL A 983 24.24 9.99 0.36
C VAL A 983 23.48 10.85 -0.67
N ARG A 984 22.14 10.75 -0.65
CA ARG A 984 21.25 11.41 -1.62
C ARG A 984 20.92 12.86 -1.23
N ASN A 985 20.73 13.15 0.06
CA ASN A 985 20.09 14.37 0.56
C ASN A 985 21.03 15.30 1.38
N CYS A 986 22.26 15.53 0.93
CA CYS A 986 23.20 16.43 1.64
C CYS A 986 23.04 17.89 1.17
N GLU A 987 22.80 18.86 2.06
CA GLU A 987 22.67 20.28 1.66
C GLU A 987 23.95 20.80 1.00
N TYR A 988 25.15 20.39 1.44
CA TYR A 988 26.40 20.79 0.77
C TYR A 988 26.47 20.30 -0.69
N LYS A 989 26.10 19.04 -0.92
CA LYS A 989 25.95 18.45 -2.27
C LYS A 989 24.90 19.21 -3.07
N ASN A 990 23.80 19.62 -2.45
CA ASN A 990 22.72 20.34 -3.09
C ASN A 990 23.07 21.81 -3.39
N LEU A 991 23.86 22.50 -2.55
CA LEU A 991 24.44 23.81 -2.82
C LEU A 991 25.42 23.72 -4.01
N CYS A 992 26.30 22.73 -4.02
CA CYS A 992 27.18 22.43 -5.14
C CYS A 992 26.41 22.08 -6.42
N THR A 993 25.25 21.41 -6.31
CA THR A 993 24.36 21.10 -7.43
C THR A 993 23.67 22.34 -7.97
N ARG A 994 23.22 23.27 -7.11
CA ARG A 994 22.69 24.58 -7.53
C ARG A 994 23.74 25.37 -8.31
N PHE A 995 24.98 25.41 -7.84
CA PHE A 995 26.10 26.01 -8.58
C PHE A 995 26.37 25.32 -9.92
N LYS A 996 26.48 23.97 -9.95
CA LYS A 996 26.64 23.17 -11.18
C LYS A 996 25.57 23.50 -12.23
N ASN A 997 24.33 23.72 -11.81
CA ASN A 997 23.23 24.08 -12.71
C ASN A 997 23.36 25.54 -13.21
N CYS A 998 23.82 26.47 -12.37
CA CYS A 998 24.11 27.85 -12.78
C CYS A 998 25.26 27.97 -13.82
N LEU A 999 26.10 26.94 -13.99
CA LEU A 999 27.13 26.90 -15.04
C LEU A 999 26.55 26.67 -16.46
N GLY A 1000 25.26 26.34 -16.59
CA GLY A 1000 24.62 26.12 -17.90
C GLY A 1000 25.19 24.94 -18.70
N LEU A 1001 25.81 23.96 -18.03
CA LEU A 1001 26.47 22.82 -18.67
C LEU A 1001 25.44 21.76 -19.10
N PRO A 1002 25.36 21.39 -20.40
CA PRO A 1002 24.61 20.24 -20.88
C PRO A 1002 24.82 18.96 -20.05
N GLU A 1003 23.72 18.27 -19.69
CA GLU A 1003 23.77 16.99 -18.97
C GLU A 1003 24.46 15.86 -19.76
N GLY A 1004 24.71 16.07 -21.06
CA GLY A 1004 25.49 15.16 -21.90
C GLY A 1004 26.94 14.93 -21.42
N TYR A 1005 27.56 15.89 -20.71
CA TYR A 1005 28.91 15.70 -20.15
C TYR A 1005 28.94 14.83 -18.89
N PHE A 1006 27.79 14.61 -18.26
CA PHE A 1006 27.71 13.91 -16.98
C PHE A 1006 27.31 12.44 -17.18
N ASN A 1007 27.70 11.61 -16.22
CA ASN A 1007 27.25 10.23 -16.13
C ASN A 1007 25.77 10.24 -15.66
N PRO A 1008 24.85 9.56 -16.38
CA PRO A 1008 23.42 9.56 -16.03
C PRO A 1008 23.12 8.83 -14.71
N GLU A 1009 24.00 7.97 -14.21
CA GLU A 1009 23.80 7.25 -12.95
C GLU A 1009 24.14 8.11 -11.72
N PRO A 1010 23.17 8.51 -10.87
CA PRO A 1010 23.44 9.41 -9.75
C PRO A 1010 24.36 8.81 -8.67
N LYS A 1011 24.58 7.49 -8.70
CA LYS A 1011 25.42 6.75 -7.73
C LYS A 1011 26.88 7.18 -7.77
N TYR A 1012 27.38 7.66 -8.91
CA TYR A 1012 28.76 8.12 -9.04
C TYR A 1012 28.97 9.58 -8.57
N ASN A 1013 27.90 10.31 -8.22
CA ASN A 1013 27.98 11.69 -7.72
C ASN A 1013 28.19 11.67 -6.19
N LEU A 1014 29.44 11.80 -5.74
CA LEU A 1014 29.84 11.66 -4.34
C LEU A 1014 30.13 13.01 -3.69
N CYS A 1015 29.55 13.26 -2.52
CA CYS A 1015 29.94 14.40 -1.68
C CYS A 1015 30.99 13.94 -0.67
N TYR A 1016 32.02 14.76 -0.46
CA TYR A 1016 33.10 14.55 0.50
C TYR A 1016 33.14 15.68 1.56
N CYS A 1017 32.03 16.42 1.78
CA CYS A 1017 31.89 17.20 3.01
C CYS A 1017 32.01 16.27 4.23
N GLU A 1018 32.34 16.85 5.38
CA GLU A 1018 32.67 16.11 6.61
C GLU A 1018 31.70 14.98 6.93
N THR A 1019 30.39 15.27 6.98
CA THR A 1019 29.33 14.27 7.21
C THR A 1019 29.35 13.14 6.17
N CYS A 1020 29.57 13.46 4.89
CA CYS A 1020 29.39 12.51 3.80
C CYS A 1020 30.59 11.57 3.59
N HIS A 1021 31.81 11.99 3.92
CA HIS A 1021 32.96 11.09 3.87
C HIS A 1021 33.03 10.22 5.14
N LYS A 1022 32.80 10.80 6.33
CA LYS A 1022 32.69 10.05 7.59
C LYS A 1022 31.63 8.94 7.53
N LEU A 1023 30.45 9.22 6.93
CA LEU A 1023 29.39 8.21 6.73
C LEU A 1023 29.80 6.98 5.90
N ARG A 1024 30.71 7.14 4.94
CA ARG A 1024 31.14 6.04 4.05
C ARG A 1024 32.30 5.21 4.61
N GLY A 1025 32.90 5.63 5.71
CA GLY A 1025 34.22 5.12 6.11
C GLY A 1025 35.30 5.48 5.08
N ASP A 1026 35.18 6.63 4.41
CA ASP A 1026 36.19 7.11 3.46
C ASP A 1026 37.52 7.38 4.19
N GLU A 1027 38.53 6.53 3.97
CA GLU A 1027 39.91 6.77 4.41
C GLU A 1027 40.53 7.98 3.70
N PRO A 1028 41.33 8.84 4.36
CA PRO A 1028 41.84 10.06 3.75
C PRO A 1028 42.75 9.83 2.53
N TYR A 1029 43.40 8.67 2.44
CA TYR A 1029 44.35 8.32 1.39
C TYR A 1029 44.10 6.92 0.85
N VAL A 1030 44.09 6.78 -0.48
CA VAL A 1030 43.79 5.52 -1.17
C VAL A 1030 44.86 5.23 -2.22
N LYS A 1031 45.26 3.97 -2.39
CA LYS A 1031 46.19 3.53 -3.44
C LYS A 1031 45.44 3.13 -4.71
N ARG A 1032 45.98 3.52 -5.87
CA ARG A 1032 45.39 3.18 -7.18
C ARG A 1032 46.43 3.20 -8.30
N GLY A 1033 46.12 2.53 -9.41
CA GLY A 1033 47.00 2.41 -10.57
C GLY A 1033 47.93 1.20 -10.49
N ASP A 1034 48.67 0.96 -11.56
CA ASP A 1034 49.68 -0.10 -11.69
C ASP A 1034 50.99 0.51 -12.22
N PRO A 1035 52.05 0.65 -11.40
CA PRO A 1035 52.14 0.26 -9.99
C PRO A 1035 51.26 1.14 -9.08
N PRO A 1036 50.79 0.65 -7.91
CA PRO A 1036 49.90 1.42 -7.04
C PRO A 1036 50.56 2.66 -6.43
N ARG A 1037 49.98 3.85 -6.66
CA ARG A 1037 50.38 5.12 -6.02
C ARG A 1037 49.25 5.67 -5.15
N ASP A 1038 49.62 6.29 -4.04
CA ASP A 1038 48.68 6.98 -3.13
C ASP A 1038 48.13 8.28 -3.75
N TYR A 1039 46.86 8.58 -3.46
CA TYR A 1039 46.23 9.89 -3.68
C TYR A 1039 45.29 10.21 -2.50
N ALA A 1040 45.06 11.50 -2.21
CA ALA A 1040 44.10 11.93 -1.18
C ALA A 1040 42.66 11.90 -1.70
N LEU A 1041 41.70 11.51 -0.87
CA LEU A 1041 40.29 11.75 -1.19
C LEU A 1041 39.97 13.25 -1.05
N PRO A 1042 39.10 13.83 -1.91
CA PRO A 1042 38.91 15.27 -1.98
C PRO A 1042 37.96 15.79 -0.89
N PHE A 1043 38.33 15.63 0.37
CA PHE A 1043 37.53 16.08 1.52
C PHE A 1043 37.25 17.59 1.46
N GLY A 1044 36.00 17.96 1.75
CA GLY A 1044 35.45 19.30 1.54
C GLY A 1044 34.83 19.55 0.16
N TRP A 1045 34.92 18.63 -0.82
CA TRP A 1045 34.41 18.85 -2.18
C TRP A 1045 33.21 17.97 -2.54
N SER A 1046 32.41 18.39 -3.53
CA SER A 1046 31.36 17.58 -4.17
C SER A 1046 31.78 17.18 -5.59
N ARG A 1047 31.80 15.87 -5.86
CA ARG A 1047 32.14 15.27 -7.16
C ARG A 1047 30.89 14.99 -7.98
N PHE A 1048 30.86 15.53 -9.18
CA PHE A 1048 29.89 15.23 -10.24
C PHE A 1048 30.60 14.37 -11.29
N ALA A 1049 30.15 13.13 -11.45
CA ALA A 1049 30.77 12.16 -12.34
C ALA A 1049 30.58 12.55 -13.81
N LEU A 1050 31.68 12.55 -14.56
CA LEU A 1050 31.67 12.84 -15.98
C LEU A 1050 31.39 11.58 -16.79
N ARG A 1051 30.88 11.77 -18.00
CA ARG A 1051 30.75 10.71 -19.00
C ARG A 1051 32.14 10.38 -19.54
N LEU A 1052 32.53 9.12 -19.43
CA LEU A 1052 33.83 8.66 -19.91
C LEU A 1052 33.83 8.55 -21.44
N PRO A 1053 34.95 8.88 -22.12
CA PRO A 1053 35.11 8.54 -23.52
C PRO A 1053 35.33 7.02 -23.65
N PRO A 1054 34.87 6.34 -24.72
CA PRO A 1054 34.99 4.87 -24.86
C PRO A 1054 36.42 4.31 -24.70
N ARG A 1055 37.44 5.11 -25.02
CA ARG A 1055 38.86 4.76 -24.80
C ARG A 1055 39.22 4.50 -23.32
N ALA A 1056 38.46 5.03 -22.37
CA ALA A 1056 38.75 4.90 -20.94
C ALA A 1056 38.50 3.47 -20.42
N GLU A 1057 37.43 2.84 -20.89
CA GLU A 1057 37.09 1.45 -20.55
C GLU A 1057 38.11 0.49 -21.17
N MET A 1058 38.42 0.65 -22.47
CA MET A 1058 39.42 -0.15 -23.18
C MET A 1058 40.84 -0.09 -22.60
N MET A 1059 41.18 0.94 -21.82
CA MET A 1059 42.49 1.12 -21.19
C MET A 1059 42.52 0.72 -19.70
N ASN A 1060 41.40 0.22 -19.15
CA ASN A 1060 41.20 -0.06 -17.71
C ASN A 1060 41.72 1.08 -16.81
N VAL A 1061 41.45 2.35 -17.16
CA VAL A 1061 42.06 3.51 -16.47
C VAL A 1061 41.76 3.53 -14.97
N PHE A 1062 40.62 2.98 -14.54
CA PHE A 1062 40.23 2.87 -13.15
C PHE A 1062 40.98 1.83 -12.32
N GLU A 1063 41.73 0.93 -12.96
CA GLU A 1063 42.58 -0.07 -12.29
C GLU A 1063 44.05 0.31 -12.46
N LYS A 1064 44.45 0.62 -13.69
CA LYS A 1064 45.85 0.75 -14.09
C LYS A 1064 46.42 2.17 -14.01
N TRP A 1065 45.59 3.21 -13.99
CA TRP A 1065 46.08 4.60 -14.01
C TRP A 1065 46.05 5.26 -12.63
N HIS A 1066 46.97 6.19 -12.39
CA HIS A 1066 47.05 6.96 -11.15
C HIS A 1066 45.94 8.01 -11.12
N VAL A 1067 45.49 8.42 -9.93
CA VAL A 1067 44.50 9.50 -9.78
C VAL A 1067 45.20 10.79 -9.40
N ALA A 1068 44.77 11.88 -10.03
CA ALA A 1068 45.25 13.22 -9.74
C ALA A 1068 44.11 14.26 -9.82
N PHE A 1069 44.43 15.48 -9.40
CA PHE A 1069 43.55 16.64 -9.38
C PHE A 1069 44.14 17.81 -10.18
N HIS A 1070 43.29 18.57 -10.87
CA HIS A 1070 43.65 19.76 -11.64
C HIS A 1070 42.77 20.94 -11.22
N GLY A 1071 43.35 22.01 -10.66
CA GLY A 1071 42.64 23.27 -10.44
C GLY A 1071 42.28 23.95 -11.74
N THR A 1072 41.16 24.66 -11.80
CA THR A 1072 40.74 25.41 -12.99
C THR A 1072 39.93 26.64 -12.62
N SER A 1073 39.83 27.61 -13.52
CA SER A 1073 38.83 28.67 -13.42
C SER A 1073 37.46 28.18 -13.89
N VAL A 1074 36.39 28.82 -13.40
CA VAL A 1074 35.00 28.53 -13.80
C VAL A 1074 34.77 28.75 -15.29
N ALA A 1075 35.40 29.76 -15.88
CA ALA A 1075 35.31 30.06 -17.32
C ALA A 1075 35.91 28.95 -18.20
N ALA A 1076 36.91 28.22 -17.71
CA ALA A 1076 37.58 27.17 -18.47
C ALA A 1076 36.84 25.82 -18.46
N ILE A 1077 35.95 25.56 -17.49
CA ILE A 1077 35.22 24.27 -17.34
C ILE A 1077 34.59 23.84 -18.66
N ARG A 1078 33.83 24.72 -19.32
CA ARG A 1078 33.10 24.40 -20.54
C ARG A 1078 34.06 24.02 -21.68
N LYS A 1079 35.16 24.75 -21.86
CA LYS A 1079 36.16 24.48 -22.89
C LYS A 1079 36.90 23.15 -22.67
N ILE A 1080 37.17 22.79 -21.41
CA ILE A 1080 37.75 21.50 -21.01
C ILE A 1080 36.78 20.33 -21.26
N LEU A 1081 35.48 20.54 -21.04
CA LEU A 1081 34.44 19.54 -21.31
C LEU A 1081 34.15 19.36 -22.81
N ASP A 1082 34.26 20.43 -23.61
CA ASP A 1082 34.14 20.36 -25.08
C ASP A 1082 35.34 19.69 -25.75
N SER A 1083 36.57 19.86 -25.22
CA SER A 1083 37.77 19.16 -25.73
C SER A 1083 37.89 17.72 -25.23
N GLY A 1084 37.39 17.42 -24.02
CA GLY A 1084 37.68 16.17 -23.31
C GLY A 1084 39.13 16.05 -22.82
N GLU A 1085 39.92 17.13 -22.90
CA GLU A 1085 41.33 17.23 -22.50
C GLU A 1085 41.56 18.50 -21.66
N LEU A 1086 42.45 18.41 -20.67
CA LEU A 1086 42.90 19.58 -19.90
C LEU A 1086 43.61 20.59 -20.80
N LEU A 1087 43.43 21.88 -20.51
CA LEU A 1087 44.02 22.95 -21.31
C LEU A 1087 45.50 23.14 -20.98
N ILE A 1088 46.35 22.99 -22.00
CA ILE A 1088 47.73 23.50 -21.94
C ILE A 1088 47.66 25.03 -22.03
N PRO A 1089 48.23 25.78 -21.07
CA PRO A 1089 48.33 27.24 -21.16
C PRO A 1089 49.08 27.65 -22.45
N GLY A 1090 48.59 28.69 -23.15
CA GLY A 1090 49.15 29.15 -24.42
C GLY A 1090 48.30 28.85 -25.67
N ASN A 1091 47.44 27.83 -25.66
CA ASN A 1091 46.51 27.55 -26.79
C ASN A 1091 45.22 28.40 -26.72
N VAL A 1092 45.38 29.72 -26.56
CA VAL A 1092 44.30 30.73 -26.60
C VAL A 1092 44.80 31.92 -27.43
N GLN A 1093 44.11 32.26 -28.52
CA GLN A 1093 44.39 33.49 -29.25
C GLN A 1093 44.02 34.70 -28.39
N PRO A 1094 44.86 35.75 -28.30
CA PRO A 1094 44.50 36.99 -27.63
C PRO A 1094 43.39 37.71 -28.41
N VAL A 1095 42.45 38.29 -27.67
CA VAL A 1095 41.44 39.24 -28.15
C VAL A 1095 41.68 40.53 -27.36
N PRO A 1096 41.73 41.72 -28.00
CA PRO A 1096 42.48 42.84 -27.47
C PRO A 1096 41.77 43.67 -26.40
N ASP A 1097 42.60 44.47 -25.72
CA ASP A 1097 42.32 45.68 -24.93
C ASP A 1097 41.35 45.58 -23.75
N ARG A 1098 41.91 45.66 -22.54
CA ARG A 1098 41.77 46.88 -21.72
C ARG A 1098 42.82 47.00 -20.62
N ASP A 1099 43.63 48.05 -20.79
CA ASP A 1099 44.24 48.95 -19.80
C ASP A 1099 45.10 48.40 -18.65
N GLU A 1100 46.25 49.06 -18.49
CA GLU A 1100 47.29 48.83 -17.48
C GLU A 1100 46.84 49.27 -16.08
N HIS A 1101 47.46 48.72 -15.02
CA HIS A 1101 48.20 49.48 -13.97
C HIS A 1101 48.47 48.62 -12.72
N SER A 1102 49.67 48.03 -12.63
CA SER A 1102 50.50 47.96 -11.41
C SER A 1102 51.79 47.19 -11.68
N ASN A 1103 52.92 47.74 -11.22
CA ASN A 1103 54.20 47.03 -11.18
C ASN A 1103 54.37 46.38 -9.80
N ASP A 1104 54.94 45.18 -9.76
CA ASP A 1104 55.97 44.89 -8.74
C ASP A 1104 56.94 43.81 -9.25
N ASP A 1105 58.20 43.90 -8.84
CA ASP A 1105 59.33 43.14 -9.41
C ASP A 1105 59.66 41.89 -8.59
N ASN A 1106 59.02 40.76 -8.92
CA ASN A 1106 59.53 39.41 -8.56
C ASN A 1106 58.94 38.31 -9.47
N LYS A 1107 59.58 38.07 -10.62
CA LYS A 1107 59.31 36.87 -11.44
C LYS A 1107 60.42 35.83 -11.26
N PRO A 1108 60.12 34.63 -10.72
CA PRO A 1108 60.95 33.45 -10.91
C PRO A 1108 61.16 33.16 -12.40
N GLN A 1109 62.25 32.47 -12.71
CA GLN A 1109 62.61 32.14 -14.09
C GLN A 1109 61.52 31.33 -14.80
N THR A 1110 61.43 31.49 -16.12
CA THR A 1110 60.36 30.98 -16.97
C THR A 1110 60.13 29.47 -16.81
N ALA A 1111 59.07 29.10 -16.07
CA ALA A 1111 58.50 27.76 -16.14
C ALA A 1111 58.02 27.48 -17.58
N ASP A 1112 58.27 26.26 -18.07
CA ASP A 1112 58.00 25.89 -19.45
C ASP A 1112 56.49 25.82 -19.72
N ILE A 1113 55.97 26.81 -20.46
CA ILE A 1113 54.53 27.09 -20.63
C ILE A 1113 53.87 26.12 -21.64
N THR A 1114 54.20 24.83 -21.54
CA THR A 1114 53.73 23.75 -22.44
C THR A 1114 53.21 22.53 -21.68
N GLN A 1115 53.04 22.64 -20.36
CA GLN A 1115 52.73 21.51 -19.46
C GLN A 1115 51.34 21.62 -18.82
N ILE A 1116 50.75 20.46 -18.51
CA ILE A 1116 49.55 20.33 -17.69
C ILE A 1116 49.99 20.01 -16.26
N PHE A 1117 49.61 20.87 -15.31
CA PHE A 1117 49.90 20.71 -13.88
C PHE A 1117 48.78 19.95 -13.16
N LEU A 1118 49.16 19.12 -12.19
CA LEU A 1118 48.35 18.14 -11.48
C LEU A 1118 48.87 17.96 -10.04
N SER A 1119 48.13 17.22 -9.22
CA SER A 1119 48.57 16.84 -7.86
C SER A 1119 47.87 15.56 -7.37
N PRO A 1120 48.49 14.75 -6.49
CA PRO A 1120 47.81 13.63 -5.82
C PRO A 1120 46.82 14.10 -4.74
N THR A 1121 46.77 15.40 -4.41
CA THR A 1121 45.85 15.96 -3.42
C THR A 1121 45.15 17.23 -3.91
N VAL A 1122 43.86 17.32 -3.64
CA VAL A 1122 43.08 18.53 -3.95
C VAL A 1122 43.39 19.69 -3.00
N LYS A 1123 44.11 19.46 -1.89
CA LYS A 1123 44.57 20.54 -1.00
C LYS A 1123 45.53 21.50 -1.73
N TYR A 1124 46.39 20.94 -2.59
CA TYR A 1124 47.30 21.71 -3.43
C TYR A 1124 46.62 22.19 -4.72
N ALA A 1125 46.06 21.27 -5.51
CA ALA A 1125 45.43 21.61 -6.79
C ALA A 1125 44.18 22.52 -6.65
N GLY A 1126 43.58 22.59 -5.47
CA GLY A 1126 42.44 23.45 -5.15
C GLY A 1126 42.80 24.80 -4.53
N HIS A 1127 44.08 25.17 -4.45
CA HIS A 1127 44.53 26.48 -4.00
C HIS A 1127 44.16 27.59 -5.00
N ASP A 1128 43.87 28.80 -4.52
CA ASP A 1128 43.40 29.94 -5.34
C ASP A 1128 44.29 30.27 -6.55
N ALA A 1129 45.59 29.94 -6.49
CA ALA A 1129 46.55 30.09 -7.59
C ALA A 1129 46.23 29.21 -8.82
N TYR A 1130 45.59 28.06 -8.64
CA TYR A 1130 45.21 27.13 -9.72
C TYR A 1130 43.69 27.07 -9.92
N ALA A 1131 42.94 27.19 -8.82
CA ALA A 1131 41.48 27.18 -8.79
C ALA A 1131 40.97 28.51 -8.20
N PRO A 1132 40.91 29.60 -8.99
CA PRO A 1132 40.52 30.91 -8.47
C PRO A 1132 39.05 30.93 -8.02
N ARG A 1133 38.81 31.43 -6.80
CA ARG A 1133 37.48 31.59 -6.19
C ARG A 1133 36.55 32.44 -7.06
N TYR A 1134 35.33 31.95 -7.31
CA TYR A 1134 34.29 32.62 -8.08
C TYR A 1134 33.09 33.00 -7.20
N LYS A 1135 32.65 34.26 -7.25
CA LYS A 1135 31.51 34.74 -6.44
C LYS A 1135 30.18 34.14 -6.94
N PHE A 1136 29.56 33.30 -6.13
CA PHE A 1136 28.26 32.68 -6.37
C PHE A 1136 27.19 33.32 -5.50
N ILE A 1137 25.98 33.51 -6.05
CA ILE A 1137 24.79 33.91 -5.27
C ILE A 1137 23.79 32.77 -5.42
N ASP A 1138 23.43 32.12 -4.31
CA ASP A 1138 22.53 30.95 -4.36
C ASP A 1138 21.12 31.38 -4.80
N PRO A 1139 20.58 30.86 -5.93
CA PRO A 1139 19.22 31.19 -6.36
C PRO A 1139 18.14 30.80 -5.34
N LYS A 1140 18.39 29.83 -4.44
CA LYS A 1140 17.47 29.39 -3.36
C LYS A 1140 17.46 30.38 -2.18
N THR A 1141 18.61 30.64 -1.56
CA THR A 1141 18.70 31.41 -0.30
C THR A 1141 19.03 32.89 -0.48
N LYS A 1142 19.51 33.29 -1.66
CA LYS A 1142 20.11 34.60 -1.96
C LYS A 1142 21.42 34.91 -1.21
N THR A 1143 21.96 33.94 -0.47
CA THR A 1143 23.27 34.03 0.19
C THR A 1143 24.39 34.16 -0.85
N THR A 1144 25.39 34.98 -0.56
CA THR A 1144 26.64 35.05 -1.36
C THR A 1144 27.66 34.06 -0.79
N HIS A 1145 28.30 33.31 -1.68
CA HIS A 1145 29.34 32.33 -1.40
C HIS A 1145 30.51 32.48 -2.39
N TYR A 1146 31.62 31.80 -2.12
CA TYR A 1146 32.72 31.59 -3.07
C TYR A 1146 32.79 30.13 -3.52
N ALA A 1147 32.68 29.92 -4.82
CA ALA A 1147 32.78 28.61 -5.46
C ALA A 1147 34.17 28.39 -6.06
N THR A 1148 34.76 27.23 -5.80
CA THR A 1148 36.08 26.80 -6.26
C THR A 1148 35.93 25.48 -7.02
N VAL A 1149 36.66 25.30 -8.12
CA VAL A 1149 36.43 24.19 -9.06
C VAL A 1149 37.72 23.50 -9.49
N ALA A 1150 37.64 22.18 -9.64
CA ALA A 1150 38.75 21.34 -10.06
C ALA A 1150 38.25 20.13 -10.88
N PHE A 1151 39.12 19.50 -11.65
CA PHE A 1151 38.85 18.19 -12.26
C PHE A 1151 39.57 17.08 -11.51
N GLN A 1152 38.89 15.96 -11.31
CA GLN A 1152 39.51 14.69 -10.92
C GLN A 1152 39.76 13.85 -12.18
N VAL A 1153 41.00 13.41 -12.33
CA VAL A 1153 41.51 12.77 -13.56
C VAL A 1153 42.24 11.48 -13.25
N CYS A 1154 42.18 10.53 -14.19
CA CYS A 1154 43.15 9.43 -14.26
C CYS A 1154 44.32 9.88 -15.15
N ILE A 1155 45.56 9.64 -14.73
CA ILE A 1155 46.78 9.88 -15.52
C ILE A 1155 47.60 8.60 -15.67
N ARG A 1156 48.12 8.37 -16.88
CA ARG A 1156 48.89 7.16 -17.20
C ARG A 1156 50.22 7.12 -16.40
N PRO A 1157 50.56 6.00 -15.75
CA PRO A 1157 51.85 5.81 -15.10
C PRO A 1157 53.00 6.00 -16.09
N GLY A 1158 54.07 6.67 -15.64
CA GLY A 1158 55.24 6.99 -16.48
C GLY A 1158 55.07 8.22 -17.38
N CYS A 1159 53.85 8.69 -17.65
CA CYS A 1159 53.57 9.84 -18.51
C CYS A 1159 53.55 11.19 -17.78
N TYR A 1160 54.17 11.29 -16.60
CA TYR A 1160 54.29 12.51 -15.82
C TYR A 1160 55.54 12.50 -14.93
N GLN A 1161 55.99 13.68 -14.54
CA GLN A 1161 57.07 13.91 -13.60
C GLN A 1161 56.51 14.59 -12.34
N THR A 1162 57.29 14.59 -11.26
CA THR A 1162 56.92 15.18 -9.96
C THR A 1162 57.96 16.19 -9.52
N GLY A 1163 57.54 17.26 -8.85
CA GLY A 1163 58.40 18.34 -8.39
C GLY A 1163 57.81 19.11 -7.22
N PRO A 1164 58.54 20.16 -6.76
CA PRO A 1164 58.18 20.90 -5.57
C PRO A 1164 56.97 21.82 -5.79
N GLN A 1165 56.32 22.16 -4.68
CA GLN A 1165 55.24 23.14 -4.66
C GLN A 1165 55.71 24.53 -5.11
N THR A 1166 54.85 25.22 -5.86
CA THR A 1166 55.10 26.54 -6.45
C THR A 1166 54.22 27.66 -5.85
N ILE A 1167 53.47 27.37 -4.77
CA ILE A 1167 52.61 28.34 -4.06
C ILE A 1167 53.29 29.10 -2.91
N GLY A 1168 54.54 28.76 -2.56
CA GLY A 1168 55.28 29.40 -1.46
C GLY A 1168 54.91 28.89 -0.06
N ALA A 1169 54.40 27.66 0.06
CA ALA A 1169 54.03 27.09 1.36
C ALA A 1169 55.26 26.73 2.23
N ASN A 1170 55.33 27.33 3.41
CA ASN A 1170 56.36 27.05 4.43
C ASN A 1170 56.04 25.85 5.32
N GLU A 1171 54.79 25.36 5.30
CA GLU A 1171 54.31 24.21 6.08
C GLU A 1171 53.85 23.08 5.14
N PRO A 1172 53.79 21.81 5.60
CA PRO A 1172 53.30 20.68 4.79
C PRO A 1172 51.86 20.89 4.33
N ILE A 1173 51.65 20.95 3.01
CA ILE A 1173 50.33 21.21 2.39
C ILE A 1173 49.37 20.02 2.60
N ASP A 1174 49.92 18.81 2.70
CA ASP A 1174 49.17 17.58 2.92
C ASP A 1174 49.98 16.62 3.82
N PRO A 1175 49.41 16.07 4.90
CA PRO A 1175 50.12 15.16 5.82
C PRO A 1175 50.74 13.90 5.21
N LYS A 1176 50.41 13.52 3.96
CA LYS A 1176 50.99 12.34 3.29
C LYS A 1176 51.92 12.65 2.10
N PHE A 1177 51.87 13.85 1.53
CA PHE A 1177 52.63 14.18 0.32
C PHE A 1177 53.65 15.27 0.63
N ASP A 1178 54.92 14.96 0.45
CA ASP A 1178 56.01 15.90 0.65
C ASP A 1178 55.85 17.10 -0.30
N ASN A 1179 56.02 18.32 0.22
CA ASN A 1179 56.01 19.56 -0.56
C ASN A 1179 57.03 19.55 -1.72
N ASN A 1180 58.00 18.63 -1.75
CA ASN A 1180 58.97 18.42 -2.81
C ASN A 1180 58.51 17.50 -3.97
N GLU A 1181 57.38 16.78 -3.84
CA GLU A 1181 56.81 15.92 -4.91
C GLU A 1181 55.32 16.15 -5.21
N ILE A 1182 54.68 17.10 -4.51
CA ILE A 1182 53.23 17.34 -4.53
C ILE A 1182 52.70 17.97 -5.83
N GLU A 1183 53.58 18.59 -6.63
CA GLU A 1183 53.26 19.10 -7.96
C GLU A 1183 53.63 18.04 -9.03
N TRP A 1184 52.66 17.64 -9.83
CA TRP A 1184 52.84 16.69 -10.92
C TRP A 1184 52.66 17.41 -12.25
N PHE A 1185 53.48 17.10 -13.26
CA PHE A 1185 53.39 17.77 -14.56
C PHE A 1185 53.61 16.82 -15.74
N THR A 1186 52.89 17.08 -16.85
CA THR A 1186 52.99 16.29 -18.09
C THR A 1186 52.92 17.17 -19.34
N LYS A 1187 53.61 16.72 -20.41
CA LYS A 1187 53.55 17.28 -21.77
C LYS A 1187 52.73 16.40 -22.73
N GLU A 1188 52.25 15.24 -22.28
CA GLU A 1188 51.59 14.25 -23.14
C GLU A 1188 50.09 14.47 -23.28
N ARG A 1189 49.63 14.83 -24.49
CA ARG A 1189 48.20 14.84 -24.83
C ARG A 1189 47.64 13.42 -24.82
N GLY A 1190 46.37 13.26 -24.48
CA GLY A 1190 45.71 11.97 -24.31
C GLY A 1190 46.16 11.13 -23.10
N ALA A 1191 47.24 11.49 -22.39
CA ALA A 1191 47.73 10.77 -21.20
C ALA A 1191 46.85 10.98 -19.96
N THR A 1192 45.88 11.89 -20.01
CA THR A 1192 44.84 12.08 -18.98
C THR A 1192 43.45 11.65 -19.49
N VAL A 1193 42.58 11.29 -18.54
CA VAL A 1193 41.13 11.07 -18.74
C VAL A 1193 40.36 11.76 -17.59
N LEU A 1194 39.46 12.67 -17.94
CA LEU A 1194 38.57 13.34 -16.99
C LEU A 1194 37.47 12.36 -16.53
N TYR A 1195 37.20 12.28 -15.21
CA TYR A 1195 36.09 11.44 -14.70
C TYR A 1195 35.25 12.10 -13.60
N GLY A 1196 35.66 13.25 -13.06
CA GLY A 1196 34.84 14.03 -12.13
C GLY A 1196 35.08 15.53 -12.25
N LEU A 1197 34.01 16.31 -12.26
CA LEU A 1197 34.05 17.74 -11.92
C LEU A 1197 33.89 17.86 -10.41
N LEU A 1198 34.85 18.49 -9.74
CA LEU A 1198 34.83 18.80 -8.32
C LEU A 1198 34.41 20.25 -8.11
N ILE A 1199 33.51 20.45 -7.16
CA ILE A 1199 33.01 21.76 -6.75
C ILE A 1199 33.14 21.85 -5.23
N LYS A 1200 33.81 22.90 -4.74
CA LYS A 1200 33.82 23.34 -3.35
C LYS A 1200 33.11 24.68 -3.29
N ILE A 1201 32.30 24.90 -2.25
CA ILE A 1201 31.65 26.17 -1.96
C ILE A 1201 31.94 26.54 -0.50
N GLU A 1202 32.23 27.82 -0.29
CA GLU A 1202 32.44 28.48 1.01
C GLU A 1202 31.42 29.63 1.13
#